data_AF-A0A2C9KFW3-F1
#
_entry.id   AF-A0A2C9KFW3-F1
#
_cell.length_a   1.000
_cell.length_b   1.000
_cell.length_c   1.000
_cell.angle_alpha   90.00
_cell.angle_beta   90.00
_cell.angle_gamma   90.00
#
_symmetry.space_group_name_H-M   'P 1'
#
loop_
_entity.id
_entity.type
_entity.pdbx_description
1 polymer ?
#
loop_
_entity_poly.entity_id
_entity_poly.type
_entity_poly.pdbx_seq_one_letter_code
_entity_poly.pdbx_strand_id
1 'polypeptide(L)'
;MLERQEAELENVEEELAVTETENKILRQNMQLIAEEAEITNKELCTNKKQNDHETSSWSSSCSHHTSKCSSLNLYNTGSSSDVKSSVHLSDQRSEKDLLNYEREKLMKKLIEAEMDSQAAAHQVRDLKELIKRLRDNYHMSTADQARFAKQKELFLEAMAEFEASNRTLRRLLRDQHRIEASSLRLSEQRDVLMRKLADADMVNERMKNQLLDCESLISELRNQLHVEKEERVALGNLQGSLESTRAHLQKQLRLKEADCNRMAVQIRSLEGQLTKERVEKEHFQELSGSSKNRIDKDKETLKKAARKIAELEALVDRLESNAKAQNETLTSKIHERVTESTSMRLENERLKSTVTILEGKVRQSEEDVQQLRGTIKQYEKLVDEYKEQVLNDCIRWKPALAQILAGRTRHEADESFVKLEEQSREKERIQREGELELEKVKIRLHQRLQELEPLPEMLRATELKLHEANEKLSSFESRHADSMRIIADLTAKLEFHSETVEHFKHKCNDSQDSNRSLQSKYDQLERRLKELEDQNTELHTSQVKMQEVLHQESLRLEEKDRENVSLTRQLENALSDNRQIQEHSRERFASKERTYQSRIADLETQLSQLRADLAKIMREKEENERKFNSRLYDLKDRLEQCHSTNRSMQNYVQFLKNSYSNVFGETSSSFTAPPSPVKQFP
;
A
#
# COMPACT_ATOMS: atom_id res chain seq x y z
N MET A 1 -74.24 -17.77 98.71
CA MET A 1 -72.79 -17.42 98.69
C MET A 1 -72.00 -18.56 98.02
N LEU A 2 -71.98 -19.75 98.63
CA LEU A 2 -71.38 -20.97 98.06
C LEU A 2 -71.81 -21.24 96.61
N GLU A 3 -73.07 -21.02 96.24
CA GLU A 3 -73.56 -21.18 94.86
C GLU A 3 -72.84 -20.29 93.83
N ARG A 4 -72.47 -19.05 94.18
CA ARG A 4 -71.68 -18.19 93.29
C ARG A 4 -70.25 -18.68 93.17
N GLN A 5 -69.65 -19.12 94.27
CA GLN A 5 -68.28 -19.63 94.28
C GLN A 5 -68.15 -20.95 93.52
N GLU A 6 -69.20 -21.77 93.52
CA GLU A 6 -69.23 -23.00 92.71
C GLU A 6 -69.41 -22.69 91.22
N ALA A 7 -70.26 -21.73 90.84
CA ALA A 7 -70.39 -21.26 89.46
C ALA A 7 -69.12 -20.55 88.93
N GLU A 8 -68.44 -19.77 89.77
CA GLU A 8 -67.13 -19.19 89.48
C GLU A 8 -66.09 -20.30 89.20
N LEU A 9 -66.12 -21.40 89.95
CA LEU A 9 -65.26 -22.56 89.70
C LEU A 9 -65.72 -23.44 88.54
N GLU A 10 -67.01 -23.42 88.18
CA GLU A 10 -67.53 -24.06 86.98
C GLU A 10 -66.92 -23.42 85.73
N ASN A 11 -66.96 -22.09 85.63
CA ASN A 11 -66.28 -21.33 84.58
C ASN A 11 -64.75 -21.55 84.56
N VAL A 12 -64.09 -21.60 85.72
CA VAL A 12 -62.63 -21.87 85.79
C VAL A 12 -62.28 -23.30 85.35
N GLU A 13 -63.14 -24.29 85.60
CA GLU A 13 -62.90 -25.66 85.09
C GLU A 13 -63.19 -25.77 83.59
N GLU A 14 -64.15 -25.00 83.04
CA GLU A 14 -64.32 -24.90 81.58
C GLU A 14 -63.08 -24.24 80.92
N GLU A 15 -62.54 -23.15 81.47
CA GLU A 15 -61.31 -22.52 80.98
C GLU A 15 -60.07 -23.45 81.10
N LEU A 16 -59.99 -24.25 82.17
CA LEU A 16 -58.93 -25.26 82.33
C LEU A 16 -59.11 -26.46 81.40
N ALA A 17 -60.35 -26.91 81.14
CA ALA A 17 -60.62 -27.97 80.17
C ALA A 17 -60.30 -27.50 78.73
N VAL A 18 -60.64 -26.27 78.38
CA VAL A 18 -60.25 -25.65 77.11
C VAL A 18 -58.73 -25.59 77.01
N THR A 19 -58.03 -25.04 78.00
CA THR A 19 -56.55 -24.95 77.95
C THR A 19 -55.85 -26.31 78.02
N GLU A 20 -56.42 -27.33 78.66
CA GLU A 20 -55.91 -28.71 78.58
C GLU A 20 -56.09 -29.30 77.17
N THR A 21 -57.21 -29.02 76.48
CA THR A 21 -57.36 -29.42 75.06
C THR A 21 -56.43 -28.64 74.12
N GLU A 22 -56.21 -27.33 74.35
CA GLU A 22 -55.23 -26.54 73.60
C GLU A 22 -53.81 -27.06 73.82
N ASN A 23 -53.41 -27.35 75.07
CA ASN A 23 -52.11 -27.95 75.39
C ASN A 23 -51.94 -29.33 74.73
N LYS A 24 -53.00 -30.16 74.70
CA LYS A 24 -52.99 -31.45 74.00
C LYS A 24 -52.78 -31.31 72.49
N ILE A 25 -53.41 -30.31 71.87
CA ILE A 25 -53.21 -29.98 70.45
C ILE A 25 -51.79 -29.45 70.22
N LEU A 26 -51.28 -28.60 71.11
CA LEU A 26 -49.89 -28.10 71.07
C LEU A 26 -48.87 -29.24 71.17
N ARG A 27 -49.08 -30.26 72.02
CA ARG A 27 -48.24 -31.47 72.05
C ARG A 27 -48.23 -32.19 70.70
N GLN A 28 -49.40 -32.42 70.09
CA GLN A 28 -49.49 -33.10 68.80
C GLN A 28 -48.80 -32.29 67.70
N ASN A 29 -49.03 -30.98 67.64
CA ASN A 29 -48.37 -30.10 66.67
C ASN A 29 -46.84 -30.08 66.87
N MET A 30 -46.35 -30.02 68.10
CA MET A 30 -44.91 -30.06 68.37
C MET A 30 -44.27 -31.43 68.10
N GLN A 31 -45.00 -32.53 68.28
CA GLN A 31 -44.53 -33.85 67.86
C GLN A 31 -44.46 -33.95 66.32
N LEU A 32 -45.46 -33.46 65.59
CA LEU A 32 -45.43 -33.37 64.13
C LEU A 32 -44.25 -32.50 63.63
N ILE A 33 -44.03 -31.33 64.23
CA ILE A 33 -42.88 -30.46 63.91
C ILE A 33 -41.54 -31.16 64.21
N ALA A 34 -41.45 -31.98 65.26
CA ALA A 34 -40.26 -32.77 65.55
C ALA A 34 -40.03 -33.88 64.52
N GLU A 35 -41.10 -34.53 64.05
CA GLU A 35 -41.05 -35.56 63.01
C GLU A 35 -40.69 -34.96 61.63
N GLU A 36 -41.26 -33.80 61.25
CA GLU A 36 -40.87 -33.03 60.06
C GLU A 36 -39.41 -32.54 60.14
N ALA A 37 -38.96 -32.09 61.31
CA ALA A 37 -37.57 -31.69 61.53
C ALA A 37 -36.60 -32.89 61.41
N GLU A 38 -37.01 -34.10 61.80
CA GLU A 38 -36.23 -35.31 61.54
C GLU A 38 -36.21 -35.69 60.05
N ILE A 39 -37.34 -35.57 59.35
CA ILE A 39 -37.43 -35.84 57.90
C ILE A 39 -36.52 -34.88 57.12
N THR A 40 -36.65 -33.57 57.33
CA THR A 40 -35.79 -32.57 56.68
C THR A 40 -34.31 -32.71 57.05
N ASN A 41 -33.95 -33.12 58.28
CA ASN A 41 -32.55 -33.43 58.59
C ASN A 41 -32.04 -34.69 57.85
N LYS A 42 -32.90 -35.69 57.62
CA LYS A 42 -32.56 -36.88 56.82
C LYS A 42 -32.38 -36.52 55.34
N GLU A 43 -33.29 -35.71 54.79
CA GLU A 43 -33.23 -35.20 53.41
C GLU A 43 -32.00 -34.30 53.17
N LEU A 44 -31.67 -33.41 54.11
CA LEU A 44 -30.43 -32.62 54.06
C LEU A 44 -29.19 -33.53 54.11
N CYS A 45 -29.22 -34.63 54.87
CA CYS A 45 -28.13 -35.61 54.89
C CYS A 45 -28.01 -36.42 53.59
N THR A 46 -29.11 -36.76 52.90
CA THR A 46 -29.06 -37.43 51.59
C THR A 46 -28.65 -36.47 50.48
N ASN A 47 -29.23 -35.28 50.44
CA ASN A 47 -28.86 -34.23 49.49
C ASN A 47 -27.39 -33.82 49.63
N LYS A 48 -26.87 -33.72 50.86
CA LYS A 48 -25.44 -33.48 51.08
C LYS A 48 -24.58 -34.64 50.56
N LYS A 49 -24.94 -35.89 50.83
CA LYS A 49 -24.22 -37.06 50.28
C LYS A 49 -24.24 -37.10 48.75
N GLN A 50 -25.32 -36.65 48.09
CA GLN A 50 -25.35 -36.52 46.63
C GLN A 50 -24.46 -35.38 46.13
N ASN A 51 -24.52 -34.19 46.74
CA ASN A 51 -23.64 -33.07 46.40
C ASN A 51 -22.14 -33.41 46.60
N ASP A 52 -21.79 -34.12 47.68
CA ASP A 52 -20.43 -34.59 47.93
C ASP A 52 -19.98 -35.63 46.88
N HIS A 53 -20.91 -36.42 46.32
CA HIS A 53 -20.65 -37.37 45.24
C HIS A 53 -20.53 -36.70 43.86
N GLU A 54 -21.35 -35.69 43.59
CA GLU A 54 -21.30 -34.92 42.34
C GLU A 54 -20.07 -34.02 42.30
N THR A 55 -19.73 -33.30 43.38
CA THR A 55 -18.51 -32.47 43.44
C THR A 55 -17.22 -33.30 43.31
N SER A 56 -17.18 -34.52 43.84
CA SER A 56 -16.03 -35.43 43.63
C SER A 56 -15.97 -36.01 42.20
N SER A 57 -17.12 -36.23 41.55
CA SER A 57 -17.20 -36.57 40.13
C SER A 57 -16.72 -35.42 39.23
N TRP A 58 -17.22 -34.20 39.46
CA TRP A 58 -16.79 -32.99 38.74
C TRP A 58 -15.30 -32.70 38.94
N SER A 59 -14.78 -32.87 40.16
CA SER A 59 -13.34 -32.70 40.45
C SER A 59 -12.47 -33.70 39.67
N SER A 60 -12.93 -34.94 39.53
CA SER A 60 -12.26 -35.98 38.73
C SER A 60 -12.28 -35.65 37.23
N SER A 61 -13.38 -35.07 36.74
CA SER A 61 -13.54 -34.65 35.34
C SER A 61 -12.67 -33.42 35.00
N CYS A 62 -12.68 -32.39 35.86
CA CYS A 62 -11.79 -31.23 35.73
C CYS A 62 -10.31 -31.64 35.74
N SER A 63 -9.93 -32.63 36.56
CA SER A 63 -8.56 -33.17 36.59
C SER A 63 -8.14 -33.86 35.28
N HIS A 64 -9.09 -34.45 34.53
CA HIS A 64 -8.81 -34.99 33.20
C HIS A 64 -8.66 -33.89 32.13
N HIS A 65 -9.33 -32.75 32.29
CA HIS A 65 -9.18 -31.60 31.39
C HIS A 65 -7.87 -30.83 31.63
N THR A 66 -7.48 -30.58 32.89
CA THR A 66 -6.20 -29.91 33.20
C THR A 66 -4.98 -30.71 32.72
N SER A 67 -5.05 -32.06 32.77
CA SER A 67 -4.02 -32.96 32.23
C SER A 67 -3.78 -32.83 30.71
N LYS A 68 -4.68 -32.21 29.94
CA LYS A 68 -4.49 -31.91 28.52
C LYS A 68 -4.01 -30.48 28.23
N CYS A 69 -4.00 -29.61 29.24
CA CYS A 69 -3.66 -28.19 29.08
C CYS A 69 -2.27 -27.83 29.66
N SER A 70 -1.54 -28.79 30.22
CA SER A 70 -0.30 -28.56 31.00
C SER A 70 0.94 -28.13 30.18
N SER A 71 0.79 -27.70 28.93
CA SER A 71 1.87 -27.29 28.03
C SER A 71 2.13 -25.77 27.99
N LEU A 72 1.24 -24.94 28.53
CA LEU A 72 1.49 -23.51 28.76
C LEU A 72 0.94 -23.07 30.13
N ASN A 73 1.50 -21.98 30.65
CA ASN A 73 1.13 -21.29 31.90
C ASN A 73 1.24 -22.11 33.19
N LEU A 74 2.49 -22.30 33.65
CA LEU A 74 2.74 -22.06 35.07
C LEU A 74 2.50 -20.57 35.34
N TYR A 75 1.47 -20.23 36.13
CA TYR A 75 1.62 -19.39 37.34
C TYR A 75 0.28 -19.23 38.09
N ASN A 76 0.32 -19.52 39.40
CA ASN A 76 -0.56 -18.94 40.42
C ASN A 76 -2.07 -19.29 40.44
N THR A 77 -2.42 -20.57 40.56
CA THR A 77 -3.71 -20.99 41.17
C THR A 77 -3.54 -22.19 42.11
N GLY A 78 -3.48 -21.94 43.43
CA GLY A 78 -3.44 -23.03 44.43
C GLY A 78 -3.18 -22.52 45.85
N SER A 79 -4.24 -22.29 46.62
CA SER A 79 -4.25 -22.08 48.11
C SER A 79 -5.64 -21.71 48.66
N SER A 80 -6.55 -21.15 47.85
CA SER A 80 -7.75 -20.44 48.36
C SER A 80 -9.01 -21.32 48.58
N SER A 81 -9.09 -22.49 47.96
CA SER A 81 -10.24 -23.40 48.08
C SER A 81 -10.39 -23.98 49.49
N ASP A 82 -9.33 -24.59 49.99
CA ASP A 82 -9.44 -25.58 51.07
C ASP A 82 -9.65 -24.90 52.44
N VAL A 83 -9.10 -23.69 52.60
CA VAL A 83 -9.25 -22.87 53.80
C VAL A 83 -10.71 -22.39 53.97
N LYS A 84 -11.40 -22.02 52.88
CA LYS A 84 -12.79 -21.54 52.94
C LYS A 84 -13.76 -22.63 53.43
N SER A 85 -13.61 -23.84 52.92
CA SER A 85 -14.43 -25.00 53.32
C SER A 85 -14.28 -25.34 54.81
N SER A 86 -13.05 -25.25 55.34
CA SER A 86 -12.76 -25.55 56.74
C SER A 86 -13.44 -24.58 57.72
N VAL A 87 -13.35 -23.26 57.45
CA VAL A 87 -13.97 -22.23 58.31
C VAL A 87 -15.49 -22.33 58.30
N HIS A 88 -16.11 -22.48 57.12
CA HIS A 88 -17.57 -22.50 57.00
C HIS A 88 -18.22 -23.71 57.69
N LEU A 89 -17.50 -24.85 57.77
CA LEU A 89 -17.92 -26.03 58.53
C LEU A 89 -17.80 -25.88 60.05
N SER A 90 -17.06 -24.88 60.55
CA SER A 90 -16.92 -24.59 61.98
C SER A 90 -18.07 -23.71 62.48
N ASP A 91 -18.39 -22.62 61.78
CA ASP A 91 -19.47 -21.70 62.18
C ASP A 91 -20.86 -22.36 62.11
N GLN A 92 -21.10 -23.21 61.11
CA GLN A 92 -22.34 -23.99 61.01
C GLN A 92 -22.55 -24.98 62.18
N ARG A 93 -21.49 -25.32 62.95
CA ARG A 93 -21.62 -26.15 64.15
C ARG A 93 -22.04 -25.33 65.36
N SER A 94 -21.35 -24.23 65.64
CA SER A 94 -21.68 -23.34 66.77
C SER A 94 -23.06 -22.72 66.64
N GLU A 95 -23.49 -22.36 65.42
CA GLU A 95 -24.87 -21.89 65.15
C GLU A 95 -25.91 -22.98 65.42
N LYS A 96 -25.66 -24.23 64.99
CA LYS A 96 -26.55 -25.37 65.25
C LYS A 96 -26.63 -25.73 66.73
N ASP A 97 -25.52 -25.62 67.46
CA ASP A 97 -25.48 -25.91 68.91
C ASP A 97 -26.22 -24.82 69.71
N LEU A 98 -26.15 -23.56 69.29
CA LEU A 98 -26.94 -22.46 69.87
C LEU A 98 -28.44 -22.65 69.64
N LEU A 99 -28.86 -22.97 68.41
CA LEU A 99 -30.27 -23.25 68.08
C LEU A 99 -30.81 -24.47 68.85
N ASN A 100 -29.99 -25.50 69.07
CA ASN A 100 -30.34 -26.63 69.93
C ASN A 100 -30.57 -26.20 71.38
N TYR A 101 -29.70 -25.35 71.94
CA TYR A 101 -29.84 -24.83 73.29
C TYR A 101 -31.11 -23.97 73.47
N GLU A 102 -31.43 -23.12 72.49
CA GLU A 102 -32.66 -22.31 72.53
C GLU A 102 -33.93 -23.17 72.41
N ARG A 103 -33.91 -24.18 71.53
CA ARG A 103 -34.98 -25.18 71.42
C ARG A 103 -35.19 -25.97 72.73
N GLU A 104 -34.11 -26.43 73.37
CA GLU A 104 -34.19 -27.09 74.67
C GLU A 104 -34.77 -26.19 75.76
N LYS A 105 -34.37 -24.91 75.78
CA LYS A 105 -34.86 -23.91 76.75
C LYS A 105 -36.36 -23.64 76.58
N LEU A 106 -36.84 -23.55 75.33
CA LEU A 106 -38.27 -23.44 75.03
C LEU A 106 -39.03 -24.71 75.46
N MET A 107 -38.50 -25.90 75.12
CA MET A 107 -39.10 -27.19 75.48
C MET A 107 -39.22 -27.38 77.00
N LYS A 108 -38.17 -27.02 77.76
CA LYS A 108 -38.20 -27.06 79.24
C LYS A 108 -39.29 -26.14 79.80
N LYS A 109 -39.42 -24.92 79.29
CA LYS A 109 -40.44 -23.99 79.80
C LYS A 109 -41.87 -24.33 79.39
N LEU A 110 -42.06 -25.07 78.30
CA LEU A 110 -43.34 -25.69 77.95
C LEU A 110 -43.73 -26.76 78.98
N ILE A 111 -42.81 -27.69 79.29
CA ILE A 111 -43.04 -28.78 80.25
C ILE A 111 -43.35 -28.23 81.64
N GLU A 112 -42.63 -27.18 82.08
CA GLU A 112 -42.95 -26.47 83.32
C GLU A 112 -44.38 -25.89 83.31
N ALA A 113 -44.74 -25.10 82.28
CA ALA A 113 -46.08 -24.51 82.19
C ALA A 113 -47.21 -25.56 82.11
N GLU A 114 -46.91 -26.73 81.55
CA GLU A 114 -47.82 -27.87 81.50
C GLU A 114 -47.96 -28.60 82.85
N MET A 115 -46.87 -28.77 83.60
CA MET A 115 -46.91 -29.28 84.98
C MET A 115 -47.70 -28.34 85.89
N ASP A 116 -47.47 -27.02 85.78
CA ASP A 116 -48.21 -26.00 86.53
C ASP A 116 -49.71 -26.02 86.17
N SER A 117 -50.05 -26.21 84.88
CA SER A 117 -51.43 -26.37 84.41
C SER A 117 -52.12 -27.58 85.04
N GLN A 118 -51.41 -28.72 85.16
CA GLN A 118 -51.93 -29.93 85.79
C GLN A 118 -52.06 -29.78 87.31
N ALA A 119 -51.15 -29.06 87.97
CA ALA A 119 -51.24 -28.74 89.39
C ALA A 119 -52.45 -27.83 89.68
N ALA A 120 -52.65 -26.77 88.89
CA ALA A 120 -53.80 -25.89 88.98
C ALA A 120 -55.13 -26.64 88.78
N ALA A 121 -55.22 -27.49 87.75
CA ALA A 121 -56.39 -28.35 87.52
C ALA A 121 -56.66 -29.34 88.67
N HIS A 122 -55.62 -29.83 89.35
CA HIS A 122 -55.79 -30.64 90.57
C HIS A 122 -56.38 -29.81 91.71
N GLN A 123 -55.86 -28.61 91.97
CA GLN A 123 -56.37 -27.74 93.05
C GLN A 123 -57.81 -27.28 92.80
N VAL A 124 -58.21 -27.08 91.54
CA VAL A 124 -59.63 -26.80 91.17
C VAL A 124 -60.53 -27.99 91.50
N ARG A 125 -60.12 -29.21 91.15
CA ARG A 125 -60.88 -30.43 91.48
C ARG A 125 -61.04 -30.61 92.99
N ASP A 126 -59.95 -30.46 93.75
CA ASP A 126 -59.97 -30.54 95.21
C ASP A 126 -60.86 -29.45 95.85
N LEU A 127 -60.81 -28.22 95.33
CA LEU A 127 -61.61 -27.09 95.81
C LEU A 127 -63.10 -27.26 95.47
N LYS A 128 -63.44 -27.79 94.28
CA LYS A 128 -64.81 -28.17 93.90
C LYS A 128 -65.35 -29.30 94.79
N GLU A 129 -64.58 -30.37 94.98
CA GLU A 129 -64.99 -31.47 95.86
C GLU A 129 -65.18 -31.00 97.30
N LEU A 130 -64.34 -30.09 97.79
CA LEU A 130 -64.52 -29.48 99.10
C LEU A 130 -65.82 -28.66 99.14
N ILE A 131 -66.07 -27.73 98.21
CA ILE A 131 -67.30 -26.92 98.18
C ILE A 131 -68.55 -27.80 98.14
N LYS A 132 -68.54 -28.87 97.34
CA LYS A 132 -69.66 -29.82 97.27
C LYS A 132 -69.92 -30.49 98.62
N ARG A 133 -68.89 -31.03 99.28
CA ARG A 133 -69.01 -31.60 100.64
C ARG A 133 -69.48 -30.57 101.67
N LEU A 134 -69.13 -29.29 101.49
CA LEU A 134 -69.54 -28.18 102.35
C LEU A 134 -70.95 -27.65 102.06
N ARG A 135 -71.49 -27.90 100.85
CA ARG A 135 -72.92 -27.68 100.51
C ARG A 135 -73.80 -28.76 101.11
N ASP A 136 -73.39 -30.03 100.97
CA ASP A 136 -74.16 -31.18 101.44
C ASP A 136 -74.31 -31.20 102.98
N ASN A 137 -73.37 -30.58 103.71
CA ASN A 137 -73.43 -30.36 105.14
C ASN A 137 -74.02 -28.97 105.47
N TYR A 138 -75.31 -28.93 105.85
CA TYR A 138 -76.09 -27.72 106.17
C TYR A 138 -75.58 -26.87 107.37
N HIS A 139 -74.38 -27.13 107.91
CA HIS A 139 -73.71 -26.28 108.90
C HIS A 139 -72.19 -26.29 108.70
N MET A 140 -71.63 -25.12 108.39
CA MET A 140 -70.18 -24.91 108.28
C MET A 140 -69.52 -24.84 109.66
N SER A 141 -68.65 -25.81 109.99
CA SER A 141 -67.82 -25.72 111.20
C SER A 141 -66.64 -24.76 111.01
N THR A 142 -66.08 -24.25 112.11
CA THR A 142 -64.87 -23.40 112.08
C THR A 142 -63.66 -24.14 111.51
N ALA A 143 -63.58 -25.47 111.69
CA ALA A 143 -62.53 -26.29 111.10
C ALA A 143 -62.69 -26.42 109.58
N ASP A 144 -63.92 -26.44 109.08
CA ASP A 144 -64.22 -26.52 107.66
C ASP A 144 -64.05 -25.16 106.96
N GLN A 145 -64.33 -24.05 107.66
CA GLN A 145 -63.93 -22.72 107.21
C GLN A 145 -62.40 -22.60 107.07
N ALA A 146 -61.63 -23.13 108.03
CA ALA A 146 -60.17 -23.15 107.96
C ALA A 146 -59.63 -24.05 106.83
N ARG A 147 -60.25 -25.22 106.61
CA ARG A 147 -59.95 -26.11 105.45
C ARG A 147 -60.24 -25.40 104.13
N PHE A 148 -61.38 -24.74 104.01
CA PHE A 148 -61.76 -24.00 102.80
C PHE A 148 -60.82 -22.82 102.52
N ALA A 149 -60.44 -22.06 103.56
CA ALA A 149 -59.46 -20.99 103.43
C ALA A 149 -58.12 -21.52 102.90
N LYS A 150 -57.60 -22.61 103.48
CA LYS A 150 -56.35 -23.24 103.03
C LYS A 150 -56.44 -23.82 101.62
N GLN A 151 -57.55 -24.47 101.25
CA GLN A 151 -57.71 -25.03 99.91
C GLN A 151 -57.83 -23.93 98.84
N LYS A 152 -58.44 -22.79 99.20
CA LYS A 152 -58.48 -21.59 98.35
C LYS A 152 -57.09 -20.95 98.20
N GLU A 153 -56.29 -20.93 99.27
CA GLU A 153 -54.90 -20.45 99.27
C GLU A 153 -54.05 -21.27 98.29
N LEU A 154 -54.04 -22.61 98.42
CA LEU A 154 -53.33 -23.53 97.51
C LEU A 154 -53.78 -23.41 96.05
N PHE A 155 -55.08 -23.20 95.80
CA PHE A 155 -55.59 -22.93 94.45
C PHE A 155 -55.07 -21.60 93.87
N LEU A 156 -55.04 -20.53 94.66
CA LEU A 156 -54.53 -19.23 94.23
C LEU A 156 -53.01 -19.25 93.99
N GLU A 157 -52.27 -20.01 94.78
CA GLU A 157 -50.83 -20.25 94.56
C GLU A 157 -50.60 -20.99 93.23
N ALA A 158 -51.25 -22.14 93.01
CA ALA A 158 -51.09 -22.92 91.79
C ALA A 158 -51.52 -22.15 90.51
N MET A 159 -52.59 -21.35 90.59
CA MET A 159 -53.00 -20.48 89.47
C MET A 159 -51.98 -19.37 89.21
N ALA A 160 -51.38 -18.77 90.25
CA ALA A 160 -50.36 -17.74 90.07
C ALA A 160 -49.06 -18.31 89.46
N GLU A 161 -48.68 -19.54 89.81
CA GLU A 161 -47.55 -20.26 89.22
C GLU A 161 -47.81 -20.57 87.73
N PHE A 162 -48.97 -21.16 87.40
CA PHE A 162 -49.39 -21.42 86.02
C PHE A 162 -49.47 -20.14 85.18
N GLU A 163 -50.01 -19.05 85.71
CA GLU A 163 -49.99 -17.77 85.03
C GLU A 163 -48.55 -17.28 84.78
N ALA A 164 -47.65 -17.37 85.76
CA ALA A 164 -46.27 -16.91 85.63
C ALA A 164 -45.46 -17.70 84.59
N SER A 165 -45.66 -19.02 84.52
CA SER A 165 -45.01 -19.87 83.53
C SER A 165 -45.61 -19.70 82.13
N ASN A 166 -46.94 -19.65 82.00
CA ASN A 166 -47.64 -19.41 80.73
C ASN A 166 -47.30 -18.02 80.15
N ARG A 167 -47.30 -16.96 80.97
CA ARG A 167 -46.83 -15.61 80.59
C ARG A 167 -45.36 -15.61 80.11
N THR A 168 -44.53 -16.53 80.63
CA THR A 168 -43.12 -16.67 80.24
C THR A 168 -42.94 -17.49 78.97
N LEU A 169 -43.69 -18.57 78.78
CA LEU A 169 -43.76 -19.34 77.54
C LEU A 169 -44.23 -18.46 76.37
N ARG A 170 -45.31 -17.68 76.56
CA ARG A 170 -45.80 -16.67 75.61
C ARG A 170 -44.81 -15.53 75.34
N ARG A 171 -43.74 -15.38 76.12
CA ARG A 171 -42.63 -14.46 75.82
C ARG A 171 -41.63 -15.15 74.90
N LEU A 172 -41.12 -16.31 75.33
CA LEU A 172 -40.17 -17.12 74.57
C LEU A 172 -40.65 -17.45 73.15
N LEU A 173 -41.91 -17.80 72.95
CA LEU A 173 -42.48 -18.06 71.62
C LEU A 173 -42.47 -16.82 70.70
N ARG A 174 -42.70 -15.62 71.24
CA ARG A 174 -42.64 -14.37 70.45
C ARG A 174 -41.22 -13.95 70.14
N ASP A 175 -40.29 -14.18 71.06
CA ASP A 175 -38.86 -13.93 70.85
C ASP A 175 -38.30 -14.92 69.80
N GLN A 176 -38.68 -16.19 69.87
CA GLN A 176 -38.35 -17.24 68.90
C GLN A 176 -38.81 -16.87 67.48
N HIS A 177 -40.09 -16.56 67.28
CA HIS A 177 -40.60 -16.14 65.97
C HIS A 177 -39.94 -14.85 65.43
N ARG A 178 -39.51 -13.95 66.33
CA ARG A 178 -38.75 -12.75 65.93
C ARG A 178 -37.34 -13.10 65.46
N ILE A 179 -36.67 -14.06 66.11
CA ILE A 179 -35.36 -14.58 65.71
C ILE A 179 -35.49 -15.29 64.35
N GLU A 180 -36.44 -16.20 64.19
CA GLU A 180 -36.75 -16.91 62.94
C GLU A 180 -37.00 -15.95 61.77
N ALA A 181 -37.88 -14.95 61.95
CA ALA A 181 -38.17 -13.95 60.93
C ALA A 181 -36.96 -13.04 60.61
N SER A 182 -35.99 -12.88 61.52
CA SER A 182 -34.74 -12.17 61.25
C SER A 182 -33.71 -13.05 60.51
N SER A 183 -33.64 -14.33 60.86
CA SER A 183 -32.78 -15.33 60.20
C SER A 183 -33.20 -15.56 58.75
N LEU A 184 -34.50 -15.69 58.50
CA LEU A 184 -35.04 -15.81 57.13
C LEU A 184 -34.64 -14.61 56.25
N ARG A 185 -34.77 -13.38 56.76
CA ARG A 185 -34.35 -12.15 56.05
C ARG A 185 -32.84 -12.10 55.79
N LEU A 186 -32.03 -12.61 56.72
CA LEU A 186 -30.58 -12.71 56.53
C LEU A 186 -30.22 -13.79 55.49
N SER A 187 -30.97 -14.89 55.43
CA SER A 187 -30.88 -15.88 54.35
C SER A 187 -31.23 -15.24 53.00
N GLU A 188 -32.37 -14.58 52.87
CA GLU A 188 -32.78 -13.86 51.64
C GLU A 188 -31.71 -12.85 51.18
N GLN A 189 -31.14 -12.08 52.11
CA GLN A 189 -30.06 -11.13 51.81
C GLN A 189 -28.77 -11.83 51.34
N ARG A 190 -28.35 -12.91 52.02
CA ARG A 190 -27.22 -13.75 51.59
C ARG A 190 -27.45 -14.30 50.19
N ASP A 191 -28.66 -14.79 49.91
CA ASP A 191 -29.00 -15.45 48.65
C ASP A 191 -29.21 -14.43 47.50
N VAL A 192 -29.46 -13.16 47.81
CA VAL A 192 -29.32 -12.03 46.87
C VAL A 192 -27.85 -11.67 46.62
N LEU A 193 -27.00 -11.64 47.67
CA LEU A 193 -25.58 -11.33 47.54
C LEU A 193 -24.82 -12.41 46.77
N MET A 194 -25.12 -13.69 46.99
CA MET A 194 -24.53 -14.82 46.25
C MET A 194 -24.87 -14.77 44.75
N ARG A 195 -26.10 -14.40 44.39
CA ARG A 195 -26.47 -14.17 42.98
C ARG A 195 -25.68 -13.01 42.37
N LYS A 196 -25.62 -11.85 43.04
CA LYS A 196 -24.85 -10.69 42.59
C LYS A 196 -23.35 -11.00 42.43
N LEU A 197 -22.80 -11.87 43.28
CA LEU A 197 -21.41 -12.33 43.17
C LEU A 197 -21.23 -13.21 41.92
N ALA A 198 -22.11 -14.18 41.69
CA ALA A 198 -22.09 -15.02 40.49
C ALA A 198 -22.29 -14.21 39.20
N ASP A 199 -23.20 -13.23 39.20
CA ASP A 199 -23.39 -12.29 38.09
C ASP A 199 -22.11 -11.49 37.80
N ALA A 200 -21.44 -10.99 38.85
CA ALA A 200 -20.19 -10.25 38.73
C ALA A 200 -19.03 -11.14 38.23
N ASP A 201 -18.91 -12.37 38.72
CA ASP A 201 -17.90 -13.34 38.26
C ASP A 201 -18.13 -13.73 36.80
N MET A 202 -19.40 -13.92 36.36
CA MET A 202 -19.75 -14.12 34.95
C MET A 202 -19.39 -12.93 34.06
N VAL A 203 -19.53 -11.69 34.56
CA VAL A 203 -19.10 -10.48 33.84
C VAL A 203 -17.57 -10.40 33.79
N ASN A 204 -16.88 -10.70 34.89
CA ASN A 204 -15.41 -10.71 34.98
C ASN A 204 -14.79 -11.71 33.99
N GLU A 205 -15.29 -12.95 33.93
CA GLU A 205 -14.80 -13.94 32.94
C GLU A 205 -15.09 -13.50 31.50
N ARG A 206 -16.25 -12.88 31.25
CA ARG A 206 -16.57 -12.35 29.91
C ARG A 206 -15.62 -11.21 29.50
N MET A 207 -15.25 -10.34 30.44
CA MET A 207 -14.25 -9.28 30.21
C MET A 207 -12.83 -9.84 30.04
N LYS A 208 -12.43 -10.88 30.78
CA LYS A 208 -11.13 -11.57 30.59
C LYS A 208 -11.01 -12.17 29.19
N ASN A 209 -12.05 -12.84 28.71
CA ASN A 209 -12.05 -13.41 27.36
C ASN A 209 -11.94 -12.31 26.30
N GLN A 210 -12.70 -11.23 26.43
CA GLN A 210 -12.57 -10.06 25.54
C GLN A 210 -11.17 -9.41 25.58
N LEU A 211 -10.49 -9.42 26.73
CA LEU A 211 -9.11 -8.97 26.84
C LEU A 211 -8.17 -9.88 26.04
N LEU A 212 -8.28 -11.21 26.21
CA LEU A 212 -7.47 -12.20 25.50
C LEU A 212 -7.69 -12.15 23.99
N ASP A 213 -8.94 -11.98 23.53
CA ASP A 213 -9.27 -11.79 22.11
C ASP A 213 -8.56 -10.54 21.55
N CYS A 214 -8.58 -9.43 22.31
CA CYS A 214 -7.88 -8.20 21.93
C CYS A 214 -6.34 -8.36 21.94
N GLU A 215 -5.78 -9.08 22.90
CA GLU A 215 -4.33 -9.38 22.96
C GLU A 215 -3.88 -10.26 21.77
N SER A 216 -4.71 -11.24 21.36
CA SER A 216 -4.47 -12.05 20.17
C SER A 216 -4.47 -11.19 18.90
N LEU A 217 -5.49 -10.34 18.71
CA LEU A 217 -5.58 -9.42 17.57
C LEU A 217 -4.41 -8.44 17.52
N ILE A 218 -3.97 -7.92 18.67
CA ILE A 218 -2.78 -7.06 18.77
C ILE A 218 -1.50 -7.83 18.38
N SER A 219 -1.41 -9.13 18.70
CA SER A 219 -0.30 -9.99 18.27
C SER A 219 -0.29 -10.21 16.75
N GLU A 220 -1.44 -10.51 16.16
CA GLU A 220 -1.60 -10.70 14.71
C GLU A 220 -1.25 -9.42 13.92
N LEU A 221 -1.77 -8.26 14.34
CA LEU A 221 -1.47 -6.97 13.71
C LEU A 221 0.01 -6.60 13.83
N ARG A 222 0.69 -6.96 14.93
CA ARG A 222 2.15 -6.78 15.09
C ARG A 222 2.93 -7.66 14.13
N ASN A 223 2.49 -8.91 13.90
CA ASN A 223 3.14 -9.83 12.96
C ASN A 223 2.95 -9.37 11.50
N GLN A 224 1.75 -8.94 11.12
CA GLN A 224 1.50 -8.34 9.80
C GLN A 224 2.40 -7.11 9.56
N LEU A 225 2.46 -6.19 10.53
CA LEU A 225 3.35 -5.02 10.49
C LEU A 225 4.86 -5.38 10.49
N HIS A 226 5.23 -6.59 10.89
CA HIS A 226 6.61 -7.08 10.78
C HIS A 226 6.91 -7.55 9.35
N VAL A 227 6.02 -8.34 8.74
CA VAL A 227 6.16 -8.84 7.36
C VAL A 227 6.21 -7.68 6.37
N GLU A 228 5.29 -6.72 6.47
CA GLU A 228 5.25 -5.49 5.65
C GLU A 228 6.57 -4.69 5.69
N LYS A 229 7.27 -4.68 6.84
CA LYS A 229 8.58 -4.03 6.96
C LYS A 229 9.69 -4.81 6.27
N GLU A 230 9.66 -6.13 6.32
CA GLU A 230 10.64 -6.98 5.63
C GLU A 230 10.44 -6.92 4.11
N GLU A 231 9.20 -6.95 3.62
CA GLU A 231 8.88 -6.75 2.20
C GLU A 231 9.32 -5.36 1.72
N ARG A 232 9.06 -4.30 2.50
CA ARG A 232 9.55 -2.94 2.18
C ARG A 232 11.08 -2.86 2.10
N VAL A 233 11.80 -3.58 2.95
CA VAL A 233 13.27 -3.67 2.88
C VAL A 233 13.74 -4.46 1.65
N ALA A 234 13.07 -5.56 1.32
CA ALA A 234 13.35 -6.35 0.11
C ALA A 234 13.12 -5.53 -1.17
N LEU A 235 12.03 -4.76 -1.24
CA LEU A 235 11.74 -3.83 -2.33
C LEU A 235 12.80 -2.71 -2.43
N GLY A 236 13.23 -2.13 -1.31
CA GLY A 236 14.31 -1.13 -1.29
C GLY A 236 15.65 -1.68 -1.81
N ASN A 237 16.00 -2.92 -1.43
CA ASN A 237 17.19 -3.61 -1.95
C ASN A 237 17.08 -3.87 -3.46
N LEU A 238 15.90 -4.28 -3.95
CA LEU A 238 15.64 -4.49 -5.37
C LEU A 238 15.72 -3.17 -6.16
N GLN A 239 15.18 -2.07 -5.62
CA GLN A 239 15.29 -0.74 -6.20
C GLN A 239 16.76 -0.30 -6.34
N GLY A 240 17.58 -0.45 -5.29
CA GLY A 240 19.01 -0.12 -5.35
C GLY A 240 19.78 -0.93 -6.40
N SER A 241 19.40 -2.21 -6.60
CA SER A 241 19.94 -3.05 -7.68
C SER A 241 19.50 -2.56 -9.07
N LEU A 242 18.24 -2.15 -9.22
CA LEU A 242 17.69 -1.58 -10.45
C LEU A 242 18.32 -0.23 -10.81
N GLU A 243 18.59 0.62 -9.83
CA GLU A 243 19.27 1.90 -10.01
C GLU A 243 20.75 1.71 -10.38
N SER A 244 21.44 0.77 -9.73
CA SER A 244 22.83 0.40 -10.06
C SER A 244 22.95 -0.14 -11.49
N THR A 245 22.05 -1.05 -11.91
CA THR A 245 22.03 -1.58 -13.28
C THR A 245 21.62 -0.52 -14.30
N ARG A 246 20.66 0.37 -14.00
CA ARG A 246 20.33 1.55 -14.82
C ARG A 246 21.53 2.47 -15.02
N ALA A 247 22.26 2.80 -13.96
CA ALA A 247 23.45 3.65 -14.03
C ALA A 247 24.57 2.97 -14.85
N HIS A 248 24.75 1.66 -14.71
CA HIS A 248 25.70 0.88 -15.52
C HIS A 248 25.34 0.91 -17.01
N LEU A 249 24.07 0.67 -17.36
CA LEU A 249 23.58 0.72 -18.74
C LEU A 249 23.69 2.13 -19.34
N GLN A 250 23.35 3.18 -18.57
CA GLN A 250 23.51 4.57 -19.03
C GLN A 250 24.99 4.94 -19.26
N LYS A 251 25.91 4.39 -18.47
CA LYS A 251 27.36 4.51 -18.71
C LYS A 251 27.79 3.78 -19.98
N GLN A 252 27.29 2.56 -20.22
CA GLN A 252 27.58 1.85 -21.49
C GLN A 252 27.04 2.60 -22.70
N LEU A 253 25.83 3.16 -22.63
CA LEU A 253 25.23 3.95 -23.72
C LEU A 253 26.12 5.14 -24.08
N ARG A 254 26.52 5.96 -23.10
CA ARG A 254 27.42 7.11 -23.30
C ARG A 254 28.78 6.72 -23.90
N LEU A 255 29.34 5.57 -23.53
CA LEU A 255 30.57 5.05 -24.13
C LEU A 255 30.34 4.64 -25.60
N LYS A 256 29.20 4.02 -25.93
CA LYS A 256 28.86 3.65 -27.31
C LYS A 256 28.50 4.85 -28.19
N GLU A 257 27.87 5.87 -27.64
CA GLU A 257 27.67 7.18 -28.28
C GLU A 257 29.02 7.84 -28.60
N ALA A 258 29.98 7.81 -27.67
CA ALA A 258 31.33 8.31 -27.90
C ALA A 258 32.10 7.52 -28.98
N ASP A 259 32.02 6.18 -28.95
CA ASP A 259 32.58 5.30 -30.01
C ASP A 259 31.99 5.66 -31.39
N CYS A 260 30.66 5.77 -31.49
CA CYS A 260 29.95 6.09 -32.73
C CYS A 260 30.33 7.48 -33.25
N ASN A 261 30.40 8.48 -32.37
CA ASN A 261 30.86 9.83 -32.73
C ASN A 261 32.31 9.82 -33.23
N ARG A 262 33.21 9.05 -32.61
CA ARG A 262 34.60 8.91 -33.07
C ARG A 262 34.67 8.27 -34.46
N MET A 263 33.90 7.21 -34.70
CA MET A 263 33.83 6.55 -36.02
C MET A 263 33.22 7.49 -37.07
N ALA A 264 32.19 8.27 -36.74
CA ALA A 264 31.60 9.26 -37.65
C ALA A 264 32.56 10.41 -37.99
N VAL A 265 33.50 10.78 -37.11
CA VAL A 265 34.59 11.72 -37.45
C VAL A 265 35.63 11.05 -38.36
N GLN A 266 35.99 9.78 -38.10
CA GLN A 266 36.90 9.04 -38.97
C GLN A 266 36.35 8.84 -40.38
N ILE A 267 35.08 8.49 -40.52
CA ILE A 267 34.38 8.36 -41.82
C ILE A 267 34.46 9.69 -42.58
N ARG A 268 34.06 10.81 -41.99
CA ARG A 268 34.13 12.14 -42.62
C ARG A 268 35.56 12.56 -42.99
N SER A 269 36.57 12.13 -42.24
CA SER A 269 37.98 12.34 -42.59
C SER A 269 38.41 11.53 -43.81
N LEU A 270 37.96 10.28 -43.92
CA LEU A 270 38.23 9.40 -45.06
C LEU A 270 37.47 9.85 -46.32
N GLU A 271 36.22 10.28 -46.19
CA GLU A 271 35.45 10.93 -47.26
C GLU A 271 36.13 12.22 -47.73
N GLY A 272 36.67 13.03 -46.80
CA GLY A 272 37.47 14.22 -47.08
C GLY A 272 38.85 13.94 -47.71
N GLN A 273 39.36 12.71 -47.61
CA GLN A 273 40.56 12.26 -48.34
C GLN A 273 40.18 11.76 -49.73
N LEU A 274 39.19 10.86 -49.82
CA LEU A 274 38.67 10.31 -51.07
C LEU A 274 38.20 11.40 -52.06
N THR A 275 37.60 12.48 -51.57
CA THR A 275 37.20 13.63 -52.39
C THR A 275 38.39 14.43 -52.92
N LYS A 276 39.47 14.59 -52.14
CA LYS A 276 40.73 15.18 -52.63
C LYS A 276 41.40 14.30 -53.67
N GLU A 277 41.54 13.00 -53.40
CA GLU A 277 42.10 12.03 -54.33
C GLU A 277 41.31 11.97 -55.65
N ARG A 278 39.98 12.15 -55.62
CA ARG A 278 39.15 12.31 -56.82
C ARG A 278 39.50 13.57 -57.60
N VAL A 279 39.55 14.74 -56.96
CA VAL A 279 39.89 16.01 -57.62
C VAL A 279 41.32 15.99 -58.19
N GLU A 280 42.28 15.43 -57.45
CA GLU A 280 43.65 15.23 -57.92
C GLU A 280 43.70 14.28 -59.12
N LYS A 281 42.97 13.16 -59.07
CA LYS A 281 42.85 12.22 -60.19
C LYS A 281 42.20 12.86 -61.42
N GLU A 282 41.15 13.65 -61.25
CA GLU A 282 40.47 14.38 -62.32
C GLU A 282 41.42 15.40 -62.95
N HIS A 283 42.18 16.15 -62.14
CA HIS A 283 43.23 17.06 -62.62
C HIS A 283 44.35 16.34 -63.37
N PHE A 284 44.86 15.20 -62.86
CA PHE A 284 45.85 14.40 -63.58
C PHE A 284 45.28 13.78 -64.88
N GLN A 285 43.98 13.46 -64.93
CA GLN A 285 43.31 13.02 -66.15
C GLN A 285 43.18 14.15 -67.17
N GLU A 286 42.88 15.39 -66.74
CA GLU A 286 42.85 16.57 -67.61
C GLU A 286 44.25 16.94 -68.14
N LEU A 287 45.29 16.90 -67.30
CA LEU A 287 46.69 17.05 -67.71
C LEU A 287 47.11 15.95 -68.70
N SER A 288 46.71 14.70 -68.48
CA SER A 288 46.95 13.59 -69.41
C SER A 288 46.21 13.78 -70.74
N GLY A 289 44.94 14.23 -70.70
CA GLY A 289 44.11 14.48 -71.87
C GLY A 289 44.61 15.65 -72.71
N SER A 290 44.97 16.77 -72.07
CA SER A 290 45.57 17.92 -72.73
C SER A 290 46.95 17.60 -73.32
N SER A 291 47.77 16.80 -72.63
CA SER A 291 49.04 16.28 -73.16
C SER A 291 48.84 15.38 -74.39
N LYS A 292 47.91 14.42 -74.34
CA LYS A 292 47.52 13.60 -75.50
C LYS A 292 47.02 14.46 -76.67
N ASN A 293 46.17 15.45 -76.40
CA ASN A 293 45.68 16.40 -77.41
C ASN A 293 46.79 17.27 -78.02
N ARG A 294 47.92 17.47 -77.35
CA ARG A 294 49.12 18.09 -77.95
C ARG A 294 49.86 17.07 -78.82
N ILE A 295 50.14 15.87 -78.30
CA ILE A 295 50.78 14.78 -79.03
C ILE A 295 50.03 14.43 -80.33
N ASP A 296 48.69 14.38 -80.33
CA ASP A 296 47.91 14.09 -81.52
C ASP A 296 47.87 15.26 -82.53
N LYS A 297 47.94 16.52 -82.06
CA LYS A 297 48.15 17.69 -82.93
C LYS A 297 49.53 17.64 -83.57
N ASP A 298 50.57 17.37 -82.78
CA ASP A 298 51.96 17.27 -83.23
C ASP A 298 52.15 16.07 -84.18
N LYS A 299 51.43 14.97 -83.94
CA LYS A 299 51.36 13.80 -84.84
C LYS A 299 50.65 14.12 -86.16
N GLU A 300 49.65 15.01 -86.18
CA GLU A 300 49.00 15.45 -87.43
C GLU A 300 49.81 16.54 -88.15
N THR A 301 50.55 17.42 -87.47
CA THR A 301 51.52 18.32 -88.12
C THR A 301 52.70 17.53 -88.69
N LEU A 302 53.21 16.52 -87.97
CA LEU A 302 54.20 15.57 -88.49
C LEU A 302 53.67 14.75 -89.67
N LYS A 303 52.42 14.29 -89.66
CA LYS A 303 51.79 13.67 -90.86
C LYS A 303 51.72 14.65 -92.04
N LYS A 304 51.41 15.92 -91.81
CA LYS A 304 51.41 16.95 -92.87
C LYS A 304 52.82 17.23 -93.40
N ALA A 305 53.82 17.30 -92.52
CA ALA A 305 55.23 17.42 -92.90
C ALA A 305 55.70 16.20 -93.68
N ALA A 306 55.38 14.98 -93.25
CA ALA A 306 55.71 13.73 -93.95
C ALA A 306 55.03 13.64 -95.32
N ARG A 307 53.76 14.05 -95.46
CA ARG A 307 53.11 14.21 -96.77
C ARG A 307 53.86 15.21 -97.65
N LYS A 308 54.30 16.34 -97.08
CA LYS A 308 55.06 17.36 -97.84
C LYS A 308 56.46 16.89 -98.24
N ILE A 309 57.11 16.07 -97.40
CA ILE A 309 58.37 15.39 -97.73
C ILE A 309 58.13 14.40 -98.86
N ALA A 310 57.13 13.52 -98.78
CA ALA A 310 56.77 12.59 -99.85
C ALA A 310 56.37 13.29 -101.17
N GLU A 311 55.70 14.45 -101.11
CA GLU A 311 55.44 15.30 -102.29
C GLU A 311 56.73 15.85 -102.91
N LEU A 312 57.73 16.20 -102.10
CA LEU A 312 59.02 16.70 -102.55
C LEU A 312 59.92 15.57 -103.06
N GLU A 313 59.95 14.42 -102.39
CA GLU A 313 60.62 13.18 -102.84
C GLU A 313 60.05 12.76 -104.20
N ALA A 314 58.72 12.67 -104.33
CA ALA A 314 58.07 12.39 -105.62
C ALA A 314 58.23 13.52 -106.66
N LEU A 315 58.78 14.68 -106.30
CA LEU A 315 59.18 15.75 -107.24
C LEU A 315 60.65 15.56 -107.65
N VAL A 316 61.53 15.25 -106.69
CA VAL A 316 62.94 14.86 -106.92
C VAL A 316 63.01 13.61 -107.79
N ASP A 317 62.25 12.55 -107.53
CA ASP A 317 62.18 11.34 -108.36
C ASP A 317 61.77 11.66 -109.81
N ARG A 318 60.84 12.61 -110.01
CA ARG A 318 60.45 13.07 -111.35
C ARG A 318 61.53 13.92 -112.01
N LEU A 319 62.28 14.73 -111.26
CA LEU A 319 63.44 15.47 -111.77
C LEU A 319 64.61 14.54 -112.10
N GLU A 320 64.89 13.54 -111.26
CA GLU A 320 65.88 12.50 -111.52
C GLU A 320 65.48 11.61 -112.69
N SER A 321 64.22 11.21 -112.80
CA SER A 321 63.70 10.45 -113.94
C SER A 321 63.80 11.26 -115.23
N ASN A 322 63.43 12.55 -115.20
CA ASN A 322 63.63 13.46 -116.34
C ASN A 322 65.12 13.66 -116.67
N ALA A 323 66.01 13.75 -115.67
CA ALA A 323 67.45 13.90 -115.89
C ALA A 323 68.11 12.61 -116.41
N LYS A 324 67.67 11.44 -115.93
CA LYS A 324 68.06 10.12 -116.46
C LYS A 324 67.56 9.97 -117.90
N ALA A 325 66.29 10.26 -118.18
CA ALA A 325 65.75 10.25 -119.53
C ALA A 325 66.43 11.27 -120.46
N GLN A 326 66.83 12.46 -119.97
CA GLN A 326 67.63 13.41 -120.73
C GLN A 326 69.05 12.88 -120.98
N ASN A 327 69.71 12.28 -120.00
CA ASN A 327 71.03 11.67 -120.15
C ASN A 327 71.00 10.45 -121.08
N GLU A 328 69.96 9.62 -121.03
CA GLU A 328 69.71 8.54 -121.98
C GLU A 328 69.40 9.10 -123.37
N THR A 329 68.63 10.19 -123.49
CA THR A 329 68.39 10.88 -124.76
C THR A 329 69.67 11.50 -125.32
N LEU A 330 70.58 12.02 -124.48
CA LEU A 330 71.87 12.56 -124.89
C LEU A 330 72.86 11.43 -125.26
N THR A 331 72.87 10.34 -124.50
CA THR A 331 73.70 9.15 -124.79
C THR A 331 73.23 8.43 -126.05
N SER A 332 71.92 8.37 -126.25
CA SER A 332 71.26 7.93 -127.48
C SER A 332 71.63 8.86 -128.62
N LYS A 333 71.50 10.18 -128.48
CA LYS A 333 71.95 11.15 -129.50
C LYS A 333 73.45 11.08 -129.81
N ILE A 334 74.30 10.73 -128.85
CA ILE A 334 75.73 10.47 -129.09
C ILE A 334 75.90 9.18 -129.91
N HIS A 335 75.20 8.09 -129.56
CA HIS A 335 75.17 6.87 -130.37
C HIS A 335 74.59 7.13 -131.77
N GLU A 336 73.53 7.93 -131.88
CA GLU A 336 72.83 8.32 -133.10
C GLU A 336 73.72 9.19 -133.99
N ARG A 337 74.50 10.14 -133.44
CA ARG A 337 75.53 10.85 -134.21
C ARG A 337 76.69 9.93 -134.64
N VAL A 338 77.05 8.93 -133.83
CA VAL A 338 78.06 7.92 -134.20
C VAL A 338 77.52 6.98 -135.29
N THR A 339 76.25 6.56 -135.23
CA THR A 339 75.63 5.71 -136.25
C THR A 339 75.20 6.49 -137.48
N GLU A 340 74.88 7.79 -137.41
CA GLU A 340 74.78 8.67 -138.59
C GLU A 340 76.15 8.87 -139.24
N SER A 341 77.24 8.94 -138.46
CA SER A 341 78.61 9.00 -138.98
C SER A 341 79.04 7.69 -139.67
N THR A 342 78.42 6.54 -139.35
CA THR A 342 78.56 5.29 -140.13
C THR A 342 77.47 5.09 -141.18
N SER A 343 76.30 5.70 -141.03
CA SER A 343 75.12 5.49 -141.89
C SER A 343 75.03 6.49 -143.03
N MET A 344 75.34 7.78 -142.86
CA MET A 344 75.55 8.70 -144.00
C MET A 344 76.75 8.30 -144.87
N ARG A 345 77.61 7.41 -144.36
CA ARG A 345 78.67 6.71 -145.10
C ARG A 345 78.16 5.57 -146.00
N LEU A 346 76.89 5.19 -145.87
CA LEU A 346 76.25 4.04 -146.53
C LEU A 346 74.93 4.41 -147.25
N GLU A 347 74.10 5.26 -146.66
CA GLU A 347 72.82 5.70 -147.25
C GLU A 347 73.00 6.66 -148.43
N ASN A 348 74.18 7.28 -148.53
CA ASN A 348 74.67 7.97 -149.73
C ASN A 348 74.69 7.03 -150.97
N GLU A 349 74.82 5.71 -150.75
CA GLU A 349 74.64 4.73 -151.83
C GLU A 349 73.17 4.45 -152.18
N ARG A 350 72.23 4.63 -151.24
CA ARG A 350 70.92 3.96 -151.27
C ARG A 350 69.71 4.84 -151.62
N LEU A 351 69.71 6.15 -151.31
CA LEU A 351 68.52 7.02 -151.45
C LEU A 351 68.09 7.34 -152.91
N LYS A 352 68.55 6.58 -153.89
CA LYS A 352 68.28 6.68 -155.34
C LYS A 352 66.89 6.08 -155.70
N SER A 353 65.86 6.36 -154.90
CA SER A 353 64.66 5.51 -154.76
C SER A 353 63.31 6.22 -155.08
N THR A 354 62.23 5.91 -154.33
CA THR A 354 60.83 5.98 -154.81
C THR A 354 59.83 6.46 -153.76
N VAL A 355 58.78 7.18 -154.20
CA VAL A 355 57.72 7.80 -153.37
C VAL A 355 56.35 7.62 -154.05
N THR A 356 55.41 6.88 -153.45
CA THR A 356 54.12 6.53 -154.12
C THR A 356 53.00 5.97 -153.19
N ILE A 357 51.73 6.35 -153.46
CA ILE A 357 50.42 5.68 -153.13
C ILE A 357 49.86 5.77 -151.66
N LEU A 358 48.64 6.35 -151.46
CA LEU A 358 47.57 6.00 -150.46
C LEU A 358 46.41 7.05 -150.35
N GLU A 359 45.13 6.67 -150.14
CA GLU A 359 43.97 7.59 -149.86
C GLU A 359 42.60 6.92 -149.44
N GLY A 360 41.72 7.60 -148.64
CA GLY A 360 40.21 7.51 -148.63
C GLY A 360 39.38 6.68 -147.59
N LYS A 361 38.29 7.26 -146.97
CA LYS A 361 37.01 6.65 -146.40
C LYS A 361 36.18 7.54 -145.41
N VAL A 362 34.84 7.75 -145.58
CA VAL A 362 33.85 8.36 -144.61
C VAL A 362 32.36 8.02 -144.97
N ARG A 363 31.41 7.73 -144.02
CA ARG A 363 29.95 8.09 -144.19
C ARG A 363 28.89 8.06 -143.03
N GLN A 364 28.51 6.90 -142.46
CA GLN A 364 27.07 6.60 -142.15
C GLN A 364 26.59 6.71 -140.67
N SER A 365 25.43 7.35 -140.39
CA SER A 365 24.67 7.30 -139.11
C SER A 365 23.27 7.95 -139.18
N GLU A 366 22.16 7.28 -138.78
CA GLU A 366 20.79 7.84 -138.62
C GLU A 366 19.77 6.83 -138.00
N GLU A 367 18.56 7.31 -137.61
CA GLU A 367 17.30 6.61 -137.18
C GLU A 367 17.08 6.12 -135.71
N ASP A 368 15.89 6.37 -135.14
CA ASP A 368 15.45 6.05 -133.75
C ASP A 368 13.89 6.17 -133.53
N VAL A 369 13.35 5.80 -132.34
CA VAL A 369 11.98 6.05 -131.76
C VAL A 369 10.75 5.15 -132.10
N GLN A 370 10.10 4.49 -131.09
CA GLN A 370 8.63 4.23 -131.03
C GLN A 370 8.00 3.73 -129.67
N GLN A 371 6.89 4.37 -129.24
CA GLN A 371 5.71 3.87 -128.43
C GLN A 371 5.71 3.61 -126.89
N LEU A 372 4.48 3.60 -126.30
CA LEU A 372 4.09 3.57 -124.86
C LEU A 372 2.81 2.74 -124.56
N ARG A 373 2.66 2.21 -123.32
CA ARG A 373 1.47 1.60 -122.63
C ARG A 373 1.69 1.68 -121.08
N GLY A 374 0.80 1.39 -120.10
CA GLY A 374 -0.64 1.02 -119.99
C GLY A 374 -0.95 0.51 -118.54
N THR A 375 -2.15 0.72 -117.93
CA THR A 375 -2.39 0.59 -116.45
C THR A 375 -3.83 0.20 -115.98
N ILE A 376 -3.99 -0.07 -114.65
CA ILE A 376 -5.22 -0.08 -113.77
C ILE A 376 -6.14 -1.34 -113.71
N LYS A 377 -6.53 -1.77 -112.49
CA LYS A 377 -7.85 -2.40 -112.17
C LYS A 377 -8.27 -2.29 -110.66
N GLN A 378 -9.06 -3.26 -110.14
CA GLN A 378 -9.89 -3.26 -108.91
C GLN A 378 -9.82 -4.68 -108.23
N TYR A 379 -10.46 -5.08 -107.10
CA TYR A 379 -11.68 -4.57 -106.43
C TYR A 379 -11.72 -4.74 -104.87
N GLU A 380 -12.87 -5.08 -104.25
CA GLU A 380 -13.25 -4.65 -102.88
C GLU A 380 -14.13 -5.62 -102.03
N LYS A 381 -14.22 -5.31 -100.72
CA LYS A 381 -15.28 -5.53 -99.68
C LYS A 381 -16.13 -6.83 -99.64
N LEU A 382 -16.19 -7.47 -98.45
CA LEU A 382 -17.33 -8.24 -97.91
C LEU A 382 -17.17 -8.37 -96.36
N VAL A 383 -17.86 -7.58 -95.52
CA VAL A 383 -19.20 -7.75 -94.89
C VAL A 383 -19.22 -8.63 -93.62
N ASP A 384 -19.65 -8.04 -92.50
CA ASP A 384 -20.14 -8.72 -91.29
C ASP A 384 -21.60 -9.14 -91.44
N GLU A 385 -21.96 -10.38 -91.07
CA GLU A 385 -23.20 -10.74 -90.33
C GLU A 385 -23.24 -12.25 -90.01
N TYR A 386 -24.28 -12.70 -89.29
CA TYR A 386 -24.49 -14.03 -88.66
C TYR A 386 -23.64 -14.27 -87.39
N LYS A 387 -24.14 -14.01 -86.18
CA LYS A 387 -25.30 -14.56 -85.43
C LYS A 387 -25.02 -15.92 -84.75
N GLU A 388 -25.16 -15.89 -83.42
CA GLU A 388 -26.03 -16.78 -82.61
C GLU A 388 -25.76 -18.31 -82.61
N GLN A 389 -25.62 -18.91 -81.41
CA GLN A 389 -26.52 -19.98 -80.90
C GLN A 389 -25.98 -20.67 -79.60
N VAL A 390 -26.64 -20.41 -78.44
CA VAL A 390 -26.80 -21.33 -77.26
C VAL A 390 -25.51 -21.65 -76.44
N LEU A 391 -25.46 -21.66 -75.10
CA LEU A 391 -26.20 -22.46 -74.08
C LEU A 391 -26.06 -21.78 -72.68
N ASN A 392 -27.10 -21.18 -72.08
CA ASN A 392 -28.11 -21.75 -71.15
C ASN A 392 -27.58 -22.62 -69.99
N ASP A 393 -27.61 -22.13 -68.74
CA ASP A 393 -28.66 -22.46 -67.73
C ASP A 393 -28.27 -22.15 -66.26
N CYS A 394 -29.12 -21.40 -65.54
CA CYS A 394 -29.62 -21.70 -64.17
C CYS A 394 -30.73 -20.69 -63.75
N ILE A 395 -31.80 -21.13 -63.07
CA ILE A 395 -33.07 -20.36 -62.91
C ILE A 395 -33.82 -20.76 -61.61
N ARG A 396 -34.80 -19.92 -61.18
CA ARG A 396 -35.99 -20.20 -60.30
C ARG A 396 -35.78 -20.27 -58.76
N TRP A 397 -36.77 -19.95 -57.89
CA TRP A 397 -37.93 -19.01 -57.90
C TRP A 397 -38.66 -18.95 -56.51
N LYS A 398 -39.58 -17.99 -56.31
CA LYS A 398 -40.70 -17.87 -55.32
C LYS A 398 -41.93 -17.28 -56.10
N PRO A 399 -43.25 -17.28 -55.70
CA PRO A 399 -43.88 -17.27 -54.33
C PRO A 399 -45.36 -17.85 -54.11
N ALA A 400 -45.96 -17.65 -52.90
CA ALA A 400 -47.39 -17.32 -52.47
C ALA A 400 -48.67 -18.27 -52.47
N LEU A 401 -49.50 -18.34 -51.35
CA LEU A 401 -51.01 -18.58 -51.18
C LEU A 401 -51.58 -18.82 -49.69
N ALA A 402 -52.92 -18.72 -49.37
CA ALA A 402 -53.62 -19.01 -48.04
C ALA A 402 -55.23 -18.94 -47.96
N GLN A 403 -55.93 -19.26 -46.80
CA GLN A 403 -57.33 -18.83 -46.22
C GLN A 403 -58.53 -19.86 -45.80
N ILE A 404 -59.34 -19.70 -44.64
CA ILE A 404 -60.91 -19.87 -44.29
C ILE A 404 -61.75 -20.98 -43.30
N LEU A 405 -62.90 -20.67 -42.46
CA LEU A 405 -64.32 -21.27 -41.84
C LEU A 405 -64.87 -22.10 -40.44
N ALA A 406 -66.23 -22.13 -39.90
CA ALA A 406 -66.96 -22.89 -38.64
C ALA A 406 -68.63 -22.91 -38.20
N GLY A 407 -69.31 -23.62 -37.12
CA GLY A 407 -70.84 -23.63 -36.53
C GLY A 407 -71.56 -24.60 -35.30
N ARG A 408 -72.88 -24.50 -34.67
CA ARG A 408 -73.69 -25.32 -33.48
C ARG A 408 -75.34 -25.23 -33.03
N THR A 409 -76.10 -26.07 -32.10
CA THR A 409 -77.65 -26.08 -31.55
C THR A 409 -78.31 -26.88 -30.18
N ARG A 410 -79.67 -26.86 -29.67
CA ARG A 410 -80.54 -27.61 -28.50
C ARG A 410 -82.21 -27.42 -28.36
N HIS A 411 -83.28 -27.80 -27.44
CA HIS A 411 -84.02 -28.86 -26.46
C HIS A 411 -85.50 -28.41 -25.75
N GLU A 412 -86.52 -28.86 -24.81
CA GLU A 412 -87.15 -29.90 -23.73
C GLU A 412 -88.74 -29.73 -23.10
N ALA A 413 -89.57 -30.63 -22.32
CA ALA A 413 -91.05 -30.48 -21.62
C ALA A 413 -91.89 -31.63 -20.68
N ASP A 414 -93.10 -31.47 -19.88
CA ASP A 414 -94.05 -32.47 -19.00
C ASP A 414 -95.56 -32.11 -18.26
N GLU A 415 -96.52 -32.98 -17.61
CA GLU A 415 -97.95 -32.74 -16.83
C GLU A 415 -98.99 -33.86 -16.06
N SER A 416 -100.07 -33.62 -15.12
CA SER A 416 -101.51 -34.32 -14.75
C SER A 416 -102.32 -34.56 -13.27
N PHE A 417 -103.74 -34.77 -13.03
CA PHE A 417 -104.61 -35.06 -11.68
C PHE A 417 -106.29 -35.43 -11.54
N VAL A 418 -107.04 -35.95 -10.41
CA VAL A 418 -108.64 -36.16 -10.09
C VAL A 418 -109.36 -36.79 -8.68
N LYS A 419 -110.73 -36.64 -8.17
CA LYS A 419 -111.59 -37.39 -6.98
C LYS A 419 -113.17 -37.07 -6.43
N LEU A 420 -114.06 -37.95 -5.69
CA LEU A 420 -115.17 -37.82 -4.47
C LEU A 420 -116.79 -38.30 -4.25
N GLU A 421 -117.46 -38.37 -2.97
CA GLU A 421 -118.96 -38.33 -2.28
C GLU A 421 -120.14 -39.42 -1.73
N GLU A 422 -121.16 -39.16 -0.73
CA GLU A 422 -122.36 -40.03 -0.02
C GLU A 422 -123.69 -39.35 0.80
N GLN A 423 -124.80 -39.74 1.66
CA GLN A 423 -125.58 -40.86 2.53
C GLN A 423 -127.23 -40.91 3.01
N SER A 424 -127.85 -40.98 4.33
CA SER A 424 -129.15 -41.76 4.94
C SER A 424 -130.55 -41.25 5.79
N ARG A 425 -131.37 -42.00 6.72
CA ARG A 425 -132.94 -41.93 7.21
C ARG A 425 -133.61 -42.24 8.74
N GLU A 426 -135.00 -42.19 9.17
CA GLU A 426 -135.60 -41.89 10.62
C GLU A 426 -136.79 -42.45 11.66
N LYS A 427 -138.15 -42.14 11.69
CA LYS A 427 -139.05 -41.90 12.94
C LYS A 427 -139.34 -42.96 14.08
N GLU A 428 -139.25 -44.26 13.88
CA GLU A 428 -139.53 -45.30 14.93
C GLU A 428 -138.55 -45.27 16.13
N ARG A 429 -137.58 -44.37 16.03
CA ARG A 429 -136.52 -43.97 16.94
C ARG A 429 -137.01 -43.51 18.32
N ILE A 430 -138.16 -42.84 18.49
CA ILE A 430 -138.42 -41.99 19.68
C ILE A 430 -138.84 -42.73 20.97
N GLN A 431 -139.63 -43.81 20.92
CA GLN A 431 -139.85 -44.60 22.16
C GLN A 431 -138.65 -45.51 22.46
N ARG A 432 -137.99 -45.97 21.39
CA ARG A 432 -136.64 -46.53 21.44
C ARG A 432 -135.67 -45.55 22.11
N GLU A 433 -135.77 -44.23 21.85
CA GLU A 433 -134.95 -43.18 22.47
C GLU A 433 -135.16 -43.05 23.98
N GLY A 434 -136.29 -43.48 24.57
CA GLY A 434 -136.46 -43.44 26.03
C GLY A 434 -135.63 -44.51 26.74
N GLU A 435 -135.73 -45.75 26.27
CA GLU A 435 -134.92 -46.87 26.76
C GLU A 435 -133.45 -46.73 26.31
N LEU A 436 -133.22 -46.20 25.10
CA LEU A 436 -131.90 -45.72 24.71
C LEU A 436 -131.47 -44.49 25.52
N GLU A 437 -132.28 -43.61 26.09
CA GLU A 437 -131.76 -42.51 26.93
C GLU A 437 -131.29 -43.06 28.26
N LEU A 438 -131.99 -44.03 28.85
CA LEU A 438 -131.52 -44.72 30.06
C LEU A 438 -130.28 -45.58 29.77
N GLU A 439 -130.30 -46.36 28.68
CA GLU A 439 -129.13 -47.15 28.26
C GLU A 439 -128.01 -46.26 27.71
N LYS A 440 -128.27 -45.07 27.16
CA LYS A 440 -127.27 -44.02 26.86
C LYS A 440 -126.82 -43.33 28.14
N VAL A 441 -127.59 -43.23 29.22
CA VAL A 441 -127.07 -42.74 30.51
C VAL A 441 -126.15 -43.79 31.11
N LYS A 442 -126.55 -45.07 31.09
CA LYS A 442 -125.72 -46.20 31.50
C LYS A 442 -124.47 -46.35 30.62
N ILE A 443 -124.58 -46.23 29.30
CA ILE A 443 -123.46 -46.20 28.35
C ILE A 443 -122.66 -44.89 28.48
N ARG A 444 -123.25 -43.71 28.68
CA ARG A 444 -122.47 -42.48 28.96
C ARG A 444 -121.73 -42.57 30.29
N LEU A 445 -122.26 -43.26 31.30
CA LEU A 445 -121.58 -43.48 32.58
C LEU A 445 -120.54 -44.61 32.50
N HIS A 446 -120.76 -45.66 31.70
CA HIS A 446 -119.74 -46.66 31.39
C HIS A 446 -118.64 -46.07 30.51
N GLN A 447 -118.97 -45.29 29.48
CA GLN A 447 -118.03 -44.50 28.68
C GLN A 447 -117.29 -43.51 29.56
N ARG A 448 -117.96 -42.80 30.47
CA ARG A 448 -117.25 -41.90 31.39
C ARG A 448 -116.34 -42.66 32.34
N LEU A 449 -116.73 -43.84 32.83
CA LEU A 449 -115.82 -44.72 33.57
C LEU A 449 -114.65 -45.20 32.70
N GLN A 450 -114.89 -45.59 31.44
CA GLN A 450 -113.91 -46.07 30.47
C GLN A 450 -113.01 -44.95 29.89
N GLU A 451 -113.44 -43.69 29.99
CA GLU A 451 -112.66 -42.46 29.75
C GLU A 451 -111.82 -42.10 30.98
N LEU A 452 -112.31 -42.40 32.19
CA LEU A 452 -111.61 -42.15 33.46
C LEU A 452 -110.63 -43.27 33.85
N GLU A 453 -110.90 -44.52 33.47
CA GLU A 453 -110.08 -45.71 33.74
C GLU A 453 -108.63 -45.60 33.21
N PRO A 454 -108.37 -45.11 31.98
CA PRO A 454 -107.01 -44.88 31.51
C PRO A 454 -106.39 -43.56 32.00
N LEU A 455 -107.13 -42.64 32.65
CA LEU A 455 -106.53 -41.34 33.07
C LEU A 455 -105.33 -41.49 34.03
N PRO A 456 -105.32 -42.39 35.04
CA PRO A 456 -104.15 -42.62 35.89
C PRO A 456 -102.95 -43.23 35.15
N GLU A 457 -103.16 -43.84 33.99
CA GLU A 457 -102.11 -44.40 33.14
C GLU A 457 -101.62 -43.36 32.12
N MET A 458 -102.52 -42.57 31.54
CA MET A 458 -102.17 -41.39 30.74
C MET A 458 -101.41 -40.36 31.57
N LEU A 459 -101.82 -40.12 32.83
CA LEU A 459 -101.11 -39.23 33.76
C LEU A 459 -99.68 -39.73 33.98
N ARG A 460 -99.50 -40.99 34.40
CA ARG A 460 -98.17 -41.61 34.54
C ARG A 460 -97.36 -41.58 33.24
N ALA A 461 -98.00 -41.76 32.08
CA ALA A 461 -97.32 -41.65 30.79
C ALA A 461 -96.94 -40.20 30.43
N THR A 462 -97.68 -39.18 30.88
CA THR A 462 -97.29 -37.77 30.75
C THR A 462 -96.24 -37.35 31.77
N GLU A 463 -96.30 -37.85 33.00
CA GLU A 463 -95.29 -37.65 34.04
C GLU A 463 -93.96 -38.28 33.63
N LEU A 464 -93.97 -39.50 33.09
CA LEU A 464 -92.79 -40.17 32.54
C LEU A 464 -92.21 -39.39 31.34
N LYS A 465 -93.06 -38.93 30.39
CA LYS A 465 -92.62 -38.09 29.27
C LYS A 465 -92.06 -36.75 29.73
N LEU A 466 -92.60 -36.16 30.80
CA LEU A 466 -92.08 -34.93 31.41
C LEU A 466 -90.74 -35.18 32.10
N HIS A 467 -90.59 -36.31 32.80
CA HIS A 467 -89.33 -36.71 33.43
C HIS A 467 -88.25 -36.97 32.36
N GLU A 468 -88.57 -37.73 31.30
CA GLU A 468 -87.71 -37.91 30.13
C GLU A 468 -87.33 -36.57 29.47
N ALA A 469 -88.27 -35.62 29.39
CA ALA A 469 -88.03 -34.30 28.81
C ALA A 469 -87.09 -33.46 29.69
N ASN A 470 -87.25 -33.51 31.02
CA ASN A 470 -86.35 -32.88 31.98
C ASN A 470 -84.94 -33.51 31.97
N GLU A 471 -84.83 -34.83 31.86
CA GLU A 471 -83.53 -35.50 31.70
C GLU A 471 -82.85 -35.10 30.38
N LYS A 472 -83.60 -35.04 29.29
CA LYS A 472 -83.11 -34.56 27.99
C LYS A 472 -82.65 -33.10 28.12
N LEU A 473 -83.44 -32.21 28.72
CA LEU A 473 -83.09 -30.80 28.97
C LEU A 473 -81.82 -30.68 29.81
N SER A 474 -81.75 -31.33 30.98
CA SER A 474 -80.58 -31.30 31.85
C SER A 474 -79.32 -31.85 31.16
N SER A 475 -79.46 -32.88 30.32
CA SER A 475 -78.36 -33.38 29.50
C SER A 475 -77.91 -32.38 28.41
N PHE A 476 -78.80 -31.51 27.91
CA PHE A 476 -78.45 -30.42 27.00
C PHE A 476 -77.80 -29.26 27.74
N GLU A 477 -78.29 -28.90 28.94
CA GLU A 477 -77.71 -27.87 29.81
C GLU A 477 -76.28 -28.23 30.22
N SER A 478 -76.04 -29.47 30.64
CA SER A 478 -74.70 -30.00 30.93
C SER A 478 -73.77 -29.90 29.70
N ARG A 479 -74.22 -30.37 28.52
CA ARG A 479 -73.44 -30.26 27.28
C ARG A 479 -73.22 -28.81 26.84
N HIS A 480 -74.14 -27.90 27.11
CA HIS A 480 -73.99 -26.47 26.84
C HIS A 480 -72.97 -25.83 27.79
N ALA A 481 -73.01 -26.16 29.08
CA ALA A 481 -72.02 -25.69 30.07
C ALA A 481 -70.60 -26.18 29.72
N ASP A 482 -70.45 -27.44 29.32
CA ASP A 482 -69.17 -27.96 28.79
C ASP A 482 -68.73 -27.23 27.52
N SER A 483 -69.66 -26.94 26.60
CA SER A 483 -69.37 -26.17 25.39
C SER A 483 -68.93 -24.74 25.72
N MET A 484 -69.56 -24.06 26.70
CA MET A 484 -69.15 -22.74 27.15
C MET A 484 -67.79 -22.76 27.84
N ARG A 485 -67.48 -23.79 28.64
CA ARG A 485 -66.15 -24.00 29.24
C ARG A 485 -65.08 -24.16 28.16
N ILE A 486 -65.33 -24.96 27.13
CA ILE A 486 -64.41 -25.12 25.99
C ILE A 486 -64.24 -23.80 25.22
N ILE A 487 -65.30 -23.02 25.03
CA ILE A 487 -65.23 -21.69 24.40
C ILE A 487 -64.40 -20.72 25.25
N ALA A 488 -64.57 -20.71 26.57
CA ALA A 488 -63.77 -19.90 27.48
C ALA A 488 -62.29 -20.29 27.47
N ASP A 489 -61.99 -21.60 27.55
CA ASP A 489 -60.61 -22.13 27.44
C ASP A 489 -59.95 -21.78 26.10
N LEU A 490 -60.71 -21.79 25.00
CA LEU A 490 -60.22 -21.39 23.67
C LEU A 490 -60.04 -19.87 23.57
N THR A 491 -60.91 -19.08 24.21
CA THR A 491 -60.81 -17.61 24.23
C THR A 491 -59.58 -17.16 25.01
N ALA A 492 -59.36 -17.69 26.22
CA ALA A 492 -58.16 -17.41 27.01
C ALA A 492 -56.86 -17.82 26.30
N LYS A 493 -56.87 -18.92 25.54
CA LYS A 493 -55.75 -19.33 24.68
C LYS A 493 -55.53 -18.38 23.50
N LEU A 494 -56.62 -17.89 22.88
CA LEU A 494 -56.55 -16.89 21.81
C LEU A 494 -55.95 -15.58 22.33
N GLU A 495 -56.39 -15.11 23.50
CA GLU A 495 -55.88 -13.92 24.18
C GLU A 495 -54.38 -14.07 24.50
N PHE A 496 -53.99 -15.15 25.18
CA PHE A 496 -52.58 -15.44 25.47
C PHE A 496 -51.69 -15.52 24.21
N HIS A 497 -52.19 -16.15 23.13
CA HIS A 497 -51.47 -16.18 21.86
C HIS A 497 -51.43 -14.80 21.18
N SER A 498 -52.45 -13.98 21.32
CA SER A 498 -52.47 -12.59 20.83
C SER A 498 -51.45 -11.72 21.56
N GLU A 499 -51.40 -11.78 22.89
CA GLU A 499 -50.40 -11.09 23.71
C GLU A 499 -48.97 -11.56 23.35
N THR A 500 -48.79 -12.86 23.16
CA THR A 500 -47.51 -13.45 22.72
C THR A 500 -47.10 -12.90 21.35
N VAL A 501 -48.02 -12.80 20.39
CA VAL A 501 -47.77 -12.22 19.06
C VAL A 501 -47.46 -10.72 19.14
N GLU A 502 -48.15 -9.95 19.98
CA GLU A 502 -47.83 -8.54 20.19
C GLU A 502 -46.46 -8.35 20.85
N HIS A 503 -46.07 -9.20 21.80
CA HIS A 503 -44.71 -9.19 22.37
C HIS A 503 -43.64 -9.46 21.30
N PHE A 504 -43.86 -10.44 20.41
CA PHE A 504 -42.95 -10.70 19.29
C PHE A 504 -42.90 -9.53 18.29
N LYS A 505 -44.03 -8.85 18.02
CA LYS A 505 -44.05 -7.63 17.19
C LYS A 505 -43.24 -6.49 17.80
N HIS A 506 -43.40 -6.21 19.10
CA HIS A 506 -42.62 -5.17 19.79
C HIS A 506 -41.12 -5.48 19.70
N LYS A 507 -40.71 -6.70 20.04
CA LYS A 507 -39.31 -7.14 19.92
C LYS A 507 -38.76 -7.07 18.48
N CYS A 508 -39.60 -7.28 17.48
CA CYS A 508 -39.25 -7.10 16.06
C CYS A 508 -39.04 -5.62 15.71
N ASN A 509 -39.92 -4.73 16.18
CA ASN A 509 -39.80 -3.27 16.01
C ASN A 509 -38.53 -2.74 16.70
N ASP A 510 -38.28 -3.11 17.96
CA ASP A 510 -37.07 -2.73 18.70
C ASP A 510 -35.79 -3.15 17.94
N SER A 511 -35.80 -4.35 17.37
CA SER A 511 -34.70 -4.86 16.54
C SER A 511 -34.58 -4.09 15.21
N GLN A 512 -35.70 -3.68 14.61
CA GLN A 512 -35.72 -2.88 13.39
C GLN A 512 -35.20 -1.46 13.62
N ASP A 513 -35.57 -0.81 14.74
CA ASP A 513 -35.08 0.51 15.10
C ASP A 513 -33.61 0.50 15.55
N SER A 514 -33.17 -0.55 16.23
CA SER A 514 -31.74 -0.82 16.45
C SER A 514 -30.99 -0.94 15.12
N ASN A 515 -31.50 -1.71 14.15
CA ASN A 515 -30.91 -1.82 12.82
C ASN A 515 -30.91 -0.49 12.04
N ARG A 516 -31.97 0.33 12.13
CA ARG A 516 -31.99 1.70 11.56
C ARG A 516 -30.93 2.60 12.19
N SER A 517 -30.73 2.50 13.52
CA SER A 517 -29.69 3.23 14.24
C SER A 517 -28.27 2.77 13.85
N LEU A 518 -28.06 1.47 13.67
CA LEU A 518 -26.80 0.90 13.19
C LEU A 518 -26.52 1.30 11.74
N GLN A 519 -27.51 1.28 10.85
CA GLN A 519 -27.37 1.73 9.47
C GLN A 519 -26.98 3.22 9.43
N SER A 520 -27.67 4.09 10.15
CA SER A 520 -27.32 5.52 10.22
C SER A 520 -25.90 5.79 10.73
N LYS A 521 -25.38 4.95 11.63
CA LYS A 521 -23.98 4.97 12.08
C LYS A 521 -23.01 4.45 11.02
N TYR A 522 -23.37 3.38 10.31
CA TYR A 522 -22.60 2.88 9.16
C TYR A 522 -22.49 3.96 8.08
N ASP A 523 -23.61 4.56 7.67
CA ASP A 523 -23.67 5.64 6.68
C ASP A 523 -22.88 6.88 7.12
N GLN A 524 -22.68 7.12 8.42
CA GLN A 524 -21.79 8.18 8.94
C GLN A 524 -20.32 7.77 8.87
N LEU A 525 -19.98 6.53 9.25
CA LEU A 525 -18.61 6.01 9.21
C LEU A 525 -18.10 5.86 7.77
N GLU A 526 -18.95 5.44 6.83
CA GLU A 526 -18.63 5.33 5.41
C GLU A 526 -18.34 6.71 4.79
N ARG A 527 -19.18 7.72 5.09
CA ARG A 527 -18.90 9.12 4.71
C ARG A 527 -17.59 9.62 5.32
N ARG A 528 -17.35 9.34 6.61
CA ARG A 528 -16.13 9.80 7.30
C ARG A 528 -14.87 9.08 6.81
N LEU A 529 -14.98 7.82 6.41
CA LEU A 529 -13.91 7.08 5.73
C LEU A 529 -13.59 7.74 4.40
N LYS A 530 -14.62 8.02 3.57
CA LYS A 530 -14.43 8.70 2.29
C LYS A 530 -13.82 10.10 2.40
N GLU A 531 -14.24 10.91 3.39
CA GLU A 531 -13.60 12.20 3.70
C GLU A 531 -12.10 12.06 3.99
N LEU A 532 -11.69 10.97 4.66
CA LEU A 532 -10.29 10.69 4.97
C LEU A 532 -9.53 10.11 3.77
N GLU A 533 -10.17 9.32 2.91
CA GLU A 533 -9.62 8.87 1.63
C GLU A 533 -9.34 10.06 0.71
N ASP A 534 -10.33 10.95 0.51
CA ASP A 534 -10.19 12.17 -0.30
C ASP A 534 -9.03 13.03 0.23
N GLN A 535 -8.96 13.29 1.54
CA GLN A 535 -7.84 14.00 2.18
C GLN A 535 -6.48 13.31 1.98
N ASN A 536 -6.42 11.99 2.05
CA ASN A 536 -5.18 11.23 1.85
C ASN A 536 -4.71 11.33 0.38
N THR A 537 -5.63 11.30 -0.59
CA THR A 537 -5.27 11.56 -2.00
C THR A 537 -4.78 12.98 -2.22
N GLU A 538 -5.40 14.00 -1.61
CA GLU A 538 -4.94 15.39 -1.71
C GLU A 538 -3.51 15.53 -1.17
N LEU A 539 -3.25 15.00 0.04
CA LEU A 539 -1.91 14.98 0.65
C LEU A 539 -0.89 14.26 -0.23
N HIS A 540 -1.25 13.12 -0.82
CA HIS A 540 -0.36 12.39 -1.75
C HIS A 540 -0.06 13.21 -3.02
N THR A 541 -1.04 13.90 -3.62
CA THR A 541 -0.75 14.76 -4.80
C THR A 541 0.08 15.98 -4.42
N SER A 542 -0.08 16.52 -3.20
CA SER A 542 0.75 17.60 -2.67
C SER A 542 2.20 17.14 -2.45
N GLN A 543 2.39 15.93 -1.89
CA GLN A 543 3.71 15.32 -1.72
C GLN A 543 4.43 15.10 -3.06
N VAL A 544 3.73 14.61 -4.09
CA VAL A 544 4.31 14.41 -5.43
C VAL A 544 4.76 15.75 -6.03
N LYS A 545 3.93 16.80 -5.98
CA LYS A 545 4.32 18.15 -6.44
C LYS A 545 5.53 18.69 -5.68
N MET A 546 5.62 18.45 -4.37
CA MET A 546 6.79 18.84 -3.57
C MET A 546 8.05 18.08 -3.98
N GLN A 547 7.94 16.79 -4.30
CA GLN A 547 9.05 15.98 -4.82
C GLN A 547 9.50 16.43 -6.22
N GLU A 548 8.57 16.83 -7.10
CA GLU A 548 8.87 17.41 -8.41
C GLU A 548 9.64 18.73 -8.28
N VAL A 549 9.22 19.63 -7.39
CA VAL A 549 9.92 20.91 -7.13
C VAL A 549 11.31 20.68 -6.51
N LEU A 550 11.43 19.76 -5.54
CA LEU A 550 12.73 19.39 -4.96
C LEU A 550 13.68 18.79 -6.01
N HIS A 551 13.17 18.01 -6.96
CA HIS A 551 13.98 17.46 -8.05
C HIS A 551 14.44 18.57 -9.02
N GLN A 552 13.57 19.53 -9.36
CA GLN A 552 13.92 20.67 -10.21
C GLN A 552 15.00 21.55 -9.59
N GLU A 553 14.89 21.90 -8.30
CA GLU A 553 15.91 22.69 -7.62
C GLU A 553 17.20 21.88 -7.36
N SER A 554 17.12 20.56 -7.19
CA SER A 554 18.32 19.69 -7.16
C SER A 554 19.09 19.72 -8.48
N LEU A 555 18.40 19.65 -9.63
CA LEU A 555 19.03 19.78 -10.96
C LEU A 555 19.66 21.16 -11.16
N ARG A 556 18.99 22.21 -10.70
CA ARG A 556 19.47 23.60 -10.73
C ARG A 556 20.72 23.81 -9.87
N LEU A 557 20.82 23.14 -8.72
CA LEU A 557 22.03 23.12 -7.89
C LEU A 557 23.18 22.41 -8.61
N GLU A 558 22.94 21.24 -9.23
CA GLU A 558 23.97 20.56 -10.03
C GLU A 558 24.48 21.42 -11.21
N GLU A 559 23.62 22.22 -11.84
CA GLU A 559 24.02 23.18 -12.87
C GLU A 559 24.93 24.28 -12.30
N LYS A 560 24.62 24.81 -11.12
CA LYS A 560 25.45 25.83 -10.45
C LYS A 560 26.77 25.26 -9.93
N ASP A 561 26.82 24.00 -9.52
CA ASP A 561 28.08 23.32 -9.19
C ASP A 561 28.95 23.11 -10.43
N ARG A 562 28.36 22.74 -11.58
CA ARG A 562 29.07 22.67 -12.87
C ARG A 562 29.63 24.03 -13.30
N GLU A 563 28.88 25.11 -13.12
CA GLU A 563 29.35 26.48 -13.35
C GLU A 563 30.51 26.83 -12.41
N ASN A 564 30.37 26.59 -11.11
CA ASN A 564 31.42 26.86 -10.11
C ASN A 564 32.72 26.10 -10.40
N VAL A 565 32.65 24.81 -10.75
CA VAL A 565 33.82 24.01 -11.15
C VAL A 565 34.46 24.55 -12.43
N SER A 566 33.64 24.96 -13.41
CA SER A 566 34.13 25.57 -14.65
C SER A 566 34.85 26.90 -14.41
N LEU A 567 34.30 27.77 -13.56
CA LEU A 567 34.89 29.05 -13.19
C LEU A 567 36.16 28.89 -12.34
N THR A 568 36.17 27.92 -11.41
CA THR A 568 37.35 27.56 -10.60
C THR A 568 38.50 27.15 -11.51
N ARG A 569 38.27 26.24 -12.46
CA ARG A 569 39.30 25.80 -13.41
C ARG A 569 39.79 26.93 -14.33
N GLN A 570 38.92 27.88 -14.70
CA GLN A 570 39.32 29.06 -15.46
C GLN A 570 40.23 29.99 -14.64
N LEU A 571 39.93 30.18 -13.35
CA LEU A 571 40.77 30.94 -12.42
C LEU A 571 42.14 30.25 -12.21
N GLU A 572 42.16 28.95 -12.00
CA GLU A 572 43.39 28.15 -11.84
C GLU A 572 44.30 28.24 -13.07
N ASN A 573 43.72 28.11 -14.28
CA ASN A 573 44.46 28.29 -15.53
C ASN A 573 45.03 29.70 -15.64
N ALA A 574 44.22 30.75 -15.42
CA ALA A 574 44.69 32.13 -15.50
C ALA A 574 45.80 32.44 -14.48
N LEU A 575 45.75 31.85 -13.29
CA LEU A 575 46.81 31.94 -12.28
C LEU A 575 48.07 31.16 -12.68
N SER A 576 47.92 30.00 -13.33
CA SER A 576 49.06 29.24 -13.90
C SER A 576 49.75 30.03 -15.01
N ASP A 577 49.00 30.56 -15.97
CA ASP A 577 49.52 31.33 -17.09
C ASP A 577 50.21 32.61 -16.60
N ASN A 578 49.62 33.29 -15.61
CA ASN A 578 50.24 34.46 -14.97
C ASN A 578 51.59 34.12 -14.29
N ARG A 579 51.67 32.99 -13.57
CA ARG A 579 52.93 32.49 -12.98
C ARG A 579 53.98 32.16 -14.05
N GLN A 580 53.59 31.54 -15.16
CA GLN A 580 54.52 31.24 -16.27
C GLN A 580 55.04 32.53 -16.93
N ILE A 581 54.18 33.52 -17.16
CA ILE A 581 54.56 34.85 -17.68
C ILE A 581 55.50 35.56 -16.70
N GLN A 582 55.21 35.49 -15.39
CA GLN A 582 56.06 36.08 -14.35
C GLN A 582 57.43 35.41 -14.29
N GLU A 583 57.50 34.08 -14.37
CA GLU A 583 58.76 33.34 -14.36
C GLU A 583 59.59 33.63 -15.62
N HIS A 584 59.01 33.55 -16.82
CA HIS A 584 59.72 33.92 -18.05
C HIS A 584 60.18 35.39 -18.07
N SER A 585 59.43 36.29 -17.42
CA SER A 585 59.88 37.67 -17.19
C SER A 585 61.10 37.71 -16.26
N ARG A 586 61.05 37.00 -15.13
CA ARG A 586 62.16 36.87 -14.15
C ARG A 586 63.41 36.26 -14.78
N GLU A 587 63.27 35.19 -15.56
CA GLU A 587 64.36 34.56 -16.32
C GLU A 587 65.01 35.54 -17.31
N ARG A 588 64.21 36.32 -18.05
CA ARG A 588 64.72 37.35 -18.98
C ARG A 588 65.47 38.47 -18.25
N PHE A 589 64.99 38.90 -17.08
CA PHE A 589 65.72 39.88 -16.28
C PHE A 589 67.01 39.30 -15.70
N ALA A 590 66.97 38.12 -15.08
CA ALA A 590 68.16 37.44 -14.56
C ALA A 590 69.19 37.11 -15.66
N SER A 591 68.75 36.80 -16.88
CA SER A 591 69.66 36.59 -18.02
C SER A 591 70.36 37.89 -18.42
N LYS A 592 69.64 39.02 -18.51
CA LYS A 592 70.24 40.34 -18.76
C LYS A 592 71.19 40.75 -17.65
N GLU A 593 70.83 40.50 -16.41
CA GLU A 593 71.65 40.77 -15.23
C GLU A 593 72.98 40.01 -15.30
N ARG A 594 72.97 38.71 -15.59
CA ARG A 594 74.19 37.91 -15.81
C ARG A 594 75.04 38.47 -16.95
N THR A 595 74.44 38.93 -18.05
CA THR A 595 75.17 39.57 -19.16
C THR A 595 75.82 40.88 -18.71
N TYR A 596 75.13 41.71 -17.93
CA TYR A 596 75.71 42.95 -17.40
C TYR A 596 76.81 42.67 -16.36
N GLN A 597 76.62 41.70 -15.45
CA GLN A 597 77.63 41.27 -14.48
C GLN A 597 78.90 40.75 -15.17
N SER A 598 78.75 39.90 -16.19
CA SER A 598 79.88 39.43 -17.01
C SER A 598 80.60 40.60 -17.70
N ARG A 599 79.84 41.57 -18.23
CA ARG A 599 80.42 42.74 -18.89
C ARG A 599 81.13 43.69 -17.92
N ILE A 600 80.67 43.77 -16.67
CA ILE A 600 81.36 44.50 -15.60
C ILE A 600 82.69 43.81 -15.28
N ALA A 601 82.70 42.49 -15.08
CA ALA A 601 83.93 41.73 -14.84
C ALA A 601 84.96 41.85 -15.98
N ASP A 602 84.52 41.84 -17.25
CA ASP A 602 85.38 42.11 -18.41
C ASP A 602 86.07 43.49 -18.31
N LEU A 603 85.31 44.52 -17.92
CA LEU A 603 85.77 45.90 -17.84
C LEU A 603 86.66 46.13 -16.61
N GLU A 604 86.36 45.50 -15.47
CA GLU A 604 87.22 45.48 -14.29
C GLU A 604 88.56 44.80 -14.57
N THR A 605 88.54 43.72 -15.35
CA THR A 605 89.76 43.03 -15.83
C THR A 605 90.58 43.94 -16.75
N GLN A 606 89.95 44.60 -17.73
CA GLN A 606 90.60 45.57 -18.62
C GLN A 606 91.19 46.77 -17.86
N LEU A 607 90.46 47.33 -16.89
CA LEU A 607 90.94 48.41 -16.03
C LEU A 607 92.13 47.97 -15.17
N SER A 608 92.13 46.72 -14.70
CA SER A 608 93.24 46.14 -13.93
C SER A 608 94.49 45.94 -14.79
N GLN A 609 94.32 45.46 -16.03
CA GLN A 609 95.41 45.34 -17.01
C GLN A 609 96.00 46.71 -17.35
N LEU A 610 95.16 47.70 -17.70
CA LEU A 610 95.61 49.06 -18.01
C LEU A 610 96.33 49.74 -16.83
N ARG A 611 95.92 49.46 -15.58
CA ARG A 611 96.65 49.90 -14.38
C ARG A 611 98.04 49.25 -14.27
N ALA A 612 98.16 47.95 -14.58
CA ALA A 612 99.43 47.25 -14.57
C ALA A 612 100.39 47.75 -15.66
N ASP A 613 99.88 48.00 -16.88
CA ASP A 613 100.65 48.54 -18.00
C ASP A 613 101.08 50.00 -17.74
N LEU A 614 100.20 50.84 -17.20
CA LEU A 614 100.54 52.19 -16.76
C LEU A 614 101.63 52.18 -15.68
N ALA A 615 101.50 51.30 -14.68
CA ALA A 615 102.52 51.14 -13.64
C ALA A 615 103.85 50.58 -14.17
N LYS A 616 103.85 49.85 -15.29
CA LYS A 616 105.06 49.42 -16.01
C LYS A 616 105.70 50.60 -16.75
N ILE A 617 104.91 51.34 -17.54
CA ILE A 617 105.39 52.51 -18.29
C ILE A 617 105.95 53.59 -17.34
N MET A 618 105.35 53.79 -16.16
CA MET A 618 105.91 54.69 -15.14
C MET A 618 107.29 54.24 -14.66
N ARG A 619 107.50 52.95 -14.37
CA ARG A 619 108.81 52.41 -13.98
C ARG A 619 109.85 52.55 -15.09
N GLU A 620 109.47 52.26 -16.33
CA GLU A 620 110.34 52.43 -17.51
C GLU A 620 110.70 53.91 -17.74
N LYS A 621 109.75 54.83 -17.56
CA LYS A 621 109.98 56.29 -17.58
C LYS A 621 111.00 56.69 -16.52
N GLU A 622 110.77 56.33 -15.25
CA GLU A 622 111.68 56.68 -14.16
C GLU A 622 113.08 56.07 -14.35
N GLU A 623 113.19 54.84 -14.86
CA GLU A 623 114.48 54.21 -15.16
C GLU A 623 115.22 54.95 -16.28
N ASN A 624 114.51 55.42 -17.30
CA ASN A 624 115.09 56.24 -18.35
C ASN A 624 115.46 57.64 -17.84
N GLU A 625 114.66 58.27 -16.97
CA GLU A 625 115.02 59.52 -16.29
C GLU A 625 116.28 59.35 -15.42
N ARG A 626 116.41 58.24 -14.68
CA ARG A 626 117.66 57.89 -13.94
C ARG A 626 118.86 57.77 -14.89
N LYS A 627 118.71 57.10 -16.04
CA LYS A 627 119.77 56.98 -17.08
C LYS A 627 120.14 58.32 -17.71
N PHE A 628 119.16 59.17 -18.04
CA PHE A 628 119.40 60.51 -18.59
C PHE A 628 120.06 61.43 -17.55
N ASN A 629 119.62 61.40 -16.30
CA ASN A 629 120.24 62.16 -15.21
C ASN A 629 121.69 61.71 -14.98
N SER A 630 121.97 60.40 -14.94
CA SER A 630 123.35 59.90 -14.86
C SER A 630 124.22 60.45 -15.98
N ARG A 631 123.76 60.36 -17.25
CA ARG A 631 124.49 60.91 -18.40
C ARG A 631 124.66 62.42 -18.34
N LEU A 632 123.70 63.15 -17.78
CA LEU A 632 123.81 64.60 -17.56
C LEU A 632 124.84 64.93 -16.49
N TYR A 633 124.92 64.15 -15.39
CA TYR A 633 125.99 64.27 -14.41
C TYR A 633 127.37 63.93 -15.01
N ASP A 634 127.49 62.84 -15.77
CA ASP A 634 128.73 62.45 -16.46
C ASP A 634 129.21 63.55 -17.44
N LEU A 635 128.28 64.12 -18.21
CA LEU A 635 128.58 65.16 -19.19
C LEU A 635 128.90 66.50 -18.51
N LYS A 636 128.21 66.82 -17.40
CA LYS A 636 128.48 67.99 -16.56
C LYS A 636 129.86 67.90 -15.92
N ASP A 637 130.22 66.76 -15.33
CA ASP A 637 131.54 66.55 -14.72
C ASP A 637 132.64 66.67 -15.78
N ARG A 638 132.48 66.04 -16.96
CA ARG A 638 133.39 66.26 -18.12
C ARG A 638 133.47 67.72 -18.56
N LEU A 639 132.37 68.47 -18.49
CA LEU A 639 132.35 69.90 -18.82
C LEU A 639 133.03 70.75 -17.74
N GLU A 640 132.93 70.39 -16.46
CA GLU A 640 133.65 71.03 -15.34
C GLU A 640 135.15 70.67 -15.36
N GLN A 641 135.52 69.46 -15.77
CA GLN A 641 136.91 69.07 -16.11
C GLN A 641 137.43 69.85 -17.33
N CYS A 642 136.62 70.03 -18.37
CA CYS A 642 136.98 70.84 -19.54
C CYS A 642 137.09 72.33 -19.21
N HIS A 643 136.22 72.87 -18.35
CA HIS A 643 136.31 74.25 -17.87
C HIS A 643 137.48 74.47 -16.92
N SER A 644 137.83 73.52 -16.05
CA SER A 644 138.99 73.63 -15.16
C SER A 644 140.32 73.51 -15.93
N THR A 645 140.40 72.65 -16.94
CA THR A 645 141.56 72.58 -17.86
C THR A 645 141.64 73.81 -18.79
N ASN A 646 140.52 74.32 -19.30
CA ASN A 646 140.50 75.59 -20.03
C ASN A 646 140.88 76.77 -19.10
N ARG A 647 140.46 76.75 -17.83
CA ARG A 647 140.84 77.78 -16.83
C ARG A 647 142.30 77.67 -16.41
N SER A 648 142.89 76.47 -16.33
CA SER A 648 144.33 76.32 -16.11
C SER A 648 145.14 76.72 -17.35
N MET A 649 144.65 76.44 -18.57
CA MET A 649 145.19 77.02 -19.81
C MET A 649 145.08 78.56 -19.82
N GLN A 650 143.96 79.14 -19.39
CA GLN A 650 143.81 80.60 -19.29
C GLN A 650 144.76 81.18 -18.24
N ASN A 651 144.94 80.53 -17.10
CA ASN A 651 145.94 80.92 -16.10
C ASN A 651 147.38 80.80 -16.66
N TYR A 652 147.67 79.79 -17.47
CA TYR A 652 148.97 79.63 -18.12
C TYR A 652 149.20 80.66 -19.25
N VAL A 653 148.17 80.96 -20.04
CA VAL A 653 148.18 82.06 -21.02
C VAL A 653 148.28 83.41 -20.33
N GLN A 654 147.69 83.60 -19.15
CA GLN A 654 147.84 84.82 -18.36
C GLN A 654 149.22 84.89 -17.70
N PHE A 655 149.79 83.77 -17.27
CA PHE A 655 151.20 83.69 -16.85
C PHE A 655 152.12 84.08 -18.01
N LEU A 656 151.95 83.49 -19.20
CA LEU A 656 152.70 83.85 -20.40
C LEU A 656 152.49 85.32 -20.80
N LYS A 657 151.26 85.86 -20.73
CA LYS A 657 151.00 87.29 -20.96
C LYS A 657 151.69 88.18 -19.94
N ASN A 658 151.66 87.82 -18.66
CA ASN A 658 152.34 88.56 -17.61
C ASN A 658 153.86 88.49 -17.79
N SER A 659 154.43 87.33 -18.14
CA SER A 659 155.84 87.19 -18.51
C SER A 659 156.20 88.01 -19.74
N TYR A 660 155.37 88.01 -20.78
CA TYR A 660 155.62 88.76 -22.01
C TYR A 660 155.47 90.28 -21.80
N SER A 661 154.52 90.73 -20.97
CA SER A 661 154.39 92.15 -20.58
C SER A 661 155.55 92.58 -19.68
N ASN A 662 156.00 91.73 -18.75
CA ASN A 662 157.15 92.00 -17.90
C ASN A 662 158.50 91.99 -18.66
N VAL A 663 158.54 91.51 -19.90
CA VAL A 663 159.74 91.51 -20.77
C VAL A 663 159.63 92.53 -21.92
N PHE A 664 158.41 92.85 -22.39
CA PHE A 664 158.19 93.65 -23.61
C PHE A 664 157.02 94.67 -23.55
N GLY A 665 156.40 94.93 -22.39
CA GLY A 665 155.15 95.71 -22.34
C GLY A 665 154.89 96.51 -21.07
N GLU A 666 155.48 97.71 -20.99
CA GLU A 666 154.91 98.82 -20.21
C GLU A 666 153.84 99.58 -21.01
N THR A 667 152.90 100.24 -20.32
CA THR A 667 151.83 101.11 -20.89
C THR A 667 150.69 100.44 -21.68
N SER A 668 150.19 99.31 -21.16
CA SER A 668 148.84 98.78 -21.39
C SER A 668 147.76 99.63 -20.67
N SER A 669 146.45 99.60 -20.97
CA SER A 669 145.67 99.08 -22.13
C SER A 669 144.20 99.56 -22.01
N SER A 670 143.50 99.77 -23.13
CA SER A 670 142.06 100.13 -23.16
C SER A 670 141.12 98.90 -23.09
N PHE A 671 139.98 99.03 -22.41
CA PHE A 671 138.93 97.98 -22.28
C PHE A 671 137.57 98.43 -22.82
N THR A 672 137.03 97.70 -23.80
CA THR A 672 135.63 97.67 -24.30
C THR A 672 135.56 96.59 -25.39
N ALA A 673 134.48 95.86 -25.71
CA ALA A 673 133.12 95.67 -25.18
C ALA A 673 132.67 94.25 -25.66
N PRO A 674 131.40 93.90 -25.99
CA PRO A 674 130.08 94.31 -25.49
C PRO A 674 129.18 93.11 -25.03
N PRO A 675 128.00 93.34 -24.41
CA PRO A 675 126.98 92.31 -24.16
C PRO A 675 125.63 92.53 -24.89
N SER A 676 124.99 91.46 -25.41
CA SER A 676 123.61 91.44 -25.99
C SER A 676 123.23 90.00 -26.52
N PRO A 677 121.97 89.69 -26.91
CA PRO A 677 120.75 89.78 -26.08
C PRO A 677 119.69 88.65 -26.34
N VAL A 678 119.11 88.03 -25.29
CA VAL A 678 117.88 87.19 -25.37
C VAL A 678 117.09 87.41 -24.07
N LYS A 679 115.86 87.92 -23.97
CA LYS A 679 114.63 88.02 -24.80
C LYS A 679 113.64 86.84 -24.61
N GLN A 680 112.42 87.16 -24.18
CA GLN A 680 111.42 86.24 -23.65
C GLN A 680 110.63 85.49 -24.74
N PHE A 681 110.09 84.32 -24.38
CA PHE A 681 108.69 83.93 -24.63
C PHE A 681 108.26 82.83 -23.63
N PRO A 682 106.96 82.43 -23.57
CA PRO A 682 106.15 82.48 -22.35
C PRO A 682 106.37 81.34 -21.35
#